data_AF-A0AAE1C323-F1
#
_entry.id   AF-A0AAE1C323-F1
#
_cell.length_a   1.000
_cell.length_b   1.000
_cell.length_c   1.000
_cell.angle_alpha   90.00
_cell.angle_beta   90.00
_cell.angle_gamma   90.00
#
_symmetry.space_group_name_H-M   'P 1'
#
loop_
_entity.id
_entity.type
_entity.pdbx_description
1 polymer ?
#
loop_
_entity_poly.entity_id
_entity_poly.type
_entity_poly.pdbx_seq_one_letter_code
_entity_poly.pdbx_strand_id
1 'polypeptide(L)'
;MDFLVGSFNYDLFTLRFEPKDGSLTLIRPTPAIGGHSWLSLSKDKKFLYCTAWTKPQPSIASYRVETSGREISFLNAKPVKALSGYVCCDTRHVYSVGGPTGEVFRIEGDGSIGALVQELDFVAPDGINISTERGSVPHGDFGGLRHGAHSVDLSPDGRSLYVADIGRNCIWTYSKDLKAIYGEPPLKLVNKHITPRPTDGPRHTSPHPNGKMLYSLQEHTSMVDVFSIAQDGVTLDHVQGVKVIPPDNDPKLYWADEVRLSTGPDKTKPRYMYASTRGLEAHTKGYVAVFRLEEDGMLASENAIDVWQTPTSGGIANAIEPAPWQEYQKVDGYEYLALTDSEEGWVYVLAFDGEKITEVTRLNLGRTDGGEVVKAATAVWLSSRLSSLLRPSSTASRIKITSSSSTRHFATKTKTPITMSKDHILTLSCPDKSGIVHAVTGVLAKHDMTVLDLQQFSDPDLTKFFMRVHFGHADKTKHLEEPFNELAKDLKMEYDIVPKSHKPRVMIMVSKIGHCLNDLLFRAKTQQLNIDIPVIVSNHPDFEPLAKTYDIPFHHLPVNKDTKTEQETKILELVKENNVDLIVLARYMQVLSPTLCSAMSGKIINIHHSFLPSFKGAKPYHQAYDRGVKITGATAHFVTADLDEGPIIEQRVARVDHSMSAKELVDEGSNVESQVLAAALKWWSEKRVFLNGHKTVVFN
;
A
#
# COMPACT_ATOMS: atom_id res chain seq x y z
N MET A 1 -25.20 6.26 14.10
CA MET A 1 -25.06 6.15 12.64
C MET A 1 -23.74 5.50 12.36
N ASP A 2 -23.72 4.31 11.76
CA ASP A 2 -22.49 3.55 11.62
C ASP A 2 -21.95 3.70 10.19
N PHE A 3 -20.65 3.82 10.05
CA PHE A 3 -19.97 3.91 8.77
C PHE A 3 -18.60 3.25 8.84
N LEU A 4 -18.10 2.82 7.69
CA LEU A 4 -16.79 2.22 7.54
C LEU A 4 -15.82 3.24 6.99
N VAL A 5 -14.57 3.17 7.44
CA VAL A 5 -13.45 3.99 6.97
C VAL A 5 -12.31 3.08 6.56
N GLY A 6 -11.84 3.25 5.32
CA GLY A 6 -10.66 2.57 4.81
C GLY A 6 -9.38 3.25 5.30
N SER A 7 -8.23 2.57 5.16
CA SER A 7 -6.93 3.18 5.41
C SER A 7 -5.90 2.73 4.38
N PHE A 8 -4.92 3.58 4.08
CA PHE A 8 -3.88 3.26 3.08
C PHE A 8 -2.81 2.28 3.59
N ASN A 9 -2.71 2.09 4.90
CA ASN A 9 -1.57 1.39 5.51
C ASN A 9 -1.93 0.53 6.74
N TYR A 10 -3.21 0.31 7.04
CA TYR A 10 -3.64 -0.43 8.23
C TYR A 10 -5.01 -1.09 8.01
N ASP A 11 -5.78 -1.26 9.09
CA ASP A 11 -7.11 -1.88 9.12
C ASP A 11 -8.23 -1.05 8.48
N LEU A 12 -9.38 -1.71 8.31
CA LEU A 12 -10.69 -1.06 8.11
C LEU A 12 -11.26 -0.67 9.47
N PHE A 13 -11.91 0.49 9.58
CA PHE A 13 -12.45 0.97 10.85
C PHE A 13 -13.96 1.12 10.79
N THR A 14 -14.67 0.63 11.81
CA THR A 14 -16.10 0.90 11.99
C THR A 14 -16.28 2.02 13.01
N LEU A 15 -16.87 3.13 12.58
CA LEU A 15 -17.15 4.29 13.44
C LEU A 15 -18.66 4.48 13.61
N ARG A 16 -19.02 5.13 14.71
CA ARG A 16 -20.40 5.50 15.04
C ARG A 16 -20.48 6.98 15.37
N PHE A 17 -21.32 7.69 14.61
CA PHE A 17 -21.73 9.05 14.86
C PHE A 17 -23.14 9.10 15.48
N GLU A 18 -23.32 9.78 16.61
CA GLU A 18 -24.62 10.00 17.24
C GLU A 18 -24.99 11.50 17.16
N PRO A 19 -25.89 11.94 16.26
CA PRO A 19 -26.14 13.37 16.05
C PRO A 19 -26.68 14.11 17.27
N LYS A 20 -27.45 13.40 18.12
CA LYS A 20 -28.12 14.01 19.28
C LYS A 20 -27.14 14.63 20.28
N ASP A 21 -25.97 14.02 20.44
CA ASP A 21 -24.92 14.50 21.34
C ASP A 21 -23.63 14.91 20.60
N GLY A 22 -23.60 14.76 19.27
CA GLY A 22 -22.45 15.09 18.43
C GLY A 22 -21.25 14.16 18.65
N SER A 23 -21.43 12.98 19.26
CA SER A 23 -20.31 12.08 19.55
C SER A 23 -19.91 11.25 18.33
N LEU A 24 -18.60 11.05 18.18
CA LEU A 24 -17.99 10.12 17.22
C LEU A 24 -17.14 9.11 17.98
N THR A 25 -17.42 7.83 17.77
CA THR A 25 -16.78 6.73 18.51
C THR A 25 -16.26 5.68 17.56
N LEU A 26 -15.04 5.20 17.83
CA LEU A 26 -14.49 4.03 17.16
C LEU A 26 -15.12 2.78 17.80
N ILE A 27 -15.85 2.00 17.00
CA ILE A 27 -16.48 0.76 17.47
C ILE A 27 -15.46 -0.37 17.47
N ARG A 28 -14.78 -0.57 16.34
CA ARG A 28 -13.68 -1.55 16.21
C ARG A 28 -12.89 -1.36 14.92
N PRO A 29 -11.60 -1.74 14.91
CA PRO A 29 -10.91 -2.10 13.69
C PRO A 29 -11.35 -3.49 13.20
N THR A 30 -11.17 -3.71 11.90
CA THR A 30 -11.33 -4.99 11.21
C THR A 30 -10.06 -5.23 10.39
N PRO A 31 -9.38 -6.38 10.60
CA PRO A 31 -8.19 -6.75 9.85
C PRO A 31 -8.36 -6.57 8.34
N ALA A 32 -7.47 -5.78 7.77
CA ALA A 32 -7.38 -5.55 6.34
C ALA A 32 -6.30 -6.44 5.71
N ILE A 33 -6.53 -6.92 4.48
CA ILE A 33 -5.48 -7.67 3.75
C ILE A 33 -4.43 -6.75 3.11
N GLY A 34 -4.68 -5.44 3.08
CA GLY A 34 -3.82 -4.41 2.51
C GLY A 34 -4.46 -3.03 2.61
N GLY A 35 -3.81 -2.01 2.06
CA GLY A 35 -4.36 -0.65 2.05
C GLY A 35 -5.67 -0.57 1.26
N HIS A 36 -6.75 -0.15 1.90
CA HIS A 36 -8.07 0.05 1.31
C HIS A 36 -8.30 1.52 0.97
N SER A 37 -7.78 1.98 -0.17
CA SER A 37 -7.94 3.36 -0.63
C SER A 37 -9.39 3.71 -0.99
N TRP A 38 -10.14 2.76 -1.54
CA TRP A 38 -11.53 2.93 -1.96
C TRP A 38 -12.45 1.88 -1.36
N LEU A 39 -13.66 2.29 -0.99
CA LEU A 39 -14.74 1.46 -0.48
C LEU A 39 -16.00 1.61 -1.35
N SER A 40 -16.65 0.50 -1.69
CA SER A 40 -17.94 0.48 -2.37
C SER A 40 -18.85 -0.58 -1.77
N LEU A 41 -20.03 -0.19 -1.31
CA LEU A 41 -21.04 -1.12 -0.83
C LEU A 41 -21.88 -1.68 -1.98
N SER A 42 -22.29 -2.94 -1.87
CA SER A 42 -23.38 -3.47 -2.69
C SER A 42 -24.66 -2.67 -2.47
N LYS A 43 -25.57 -2.68 -3.43
CA LYS A 43 -26.85 -1.93 -3.35
C LYS A 43 -27.68 -2.28 -2.11
N ASP A 44 -27.62 -3.52 -1.65
CA ASP A 44 -28.30 -4.00 -0.44
C ASP A 44 -27.46 -3.80 0.84
N LYS A 45 -26.26 -3.24 0.72
CA LYS A 45 -25.28 -2.95 1.77
C LYS A 45 -24.84 -4.19 2.58
N LYS A 46 -25.01 -5.39 2.03
CA LYS A 46 -24.57 -6.65 2.65
C LYS A 46 -23.13 -7.01 2.33
N PHE A 47 -22.57 -6.44 1.27
CA PHE A 47 -21.21 -6.69 0.84
C PHE A 47 -20.47 -5.37 0.67
N LEU A 48 -19.20 -5.42 1.01
CA LEU A 48 -18.26 -4.33 0.82
C LEU A 48 -17.18 -4.81 -0.15
N TYR A 49 -16.96 -4.04 -1.20
CA TYR A 49 -15.88 -4.23 -2.16
C TYR A 49 -14.89 -3.10 -2.01
N CYS A 50 -13.60 -3.44 -2.01
CA CYS A 50 -12.55 -2.47 -1.76
C CYS A 50 -11.36 -2.69 -2.71
N THR A 51 -10.63 -1.63 -3.03
CA THR A 51 -9.25 -1.75 -3.51
C THR A 51 -8.39 -2.33 -2.40
N ALA A 52 -7.41 -3.18 -2.68
CA ALA A 52 -6.47 -3.69 -1.68
C ALA A 52 -5.04 -3.59 -2.20
N TRP A 53 -4.23 -2.72 -1.60
CA TRP A 53 -2.83 -2.47 -1.99
C TRP A 53 -1.89 -3.56 -1.44
N THR A 54 -2.16 -4.81 -1.83
CA THR A 54 -1.42 -6.01 -1.44
C THR A 54 -0.08 -6.14 -2.17
N LYS A 55 0.84 -6.94 -1.60
CA LYS A 55 2.11 -7.33 -2.23
C LYS A 55 2.17 -8.86 -2.35
N PRO A 56 2.83 -9.43 -3.39
CA PRO A 56 3.60 -8.74 -4.43
C PRO A 56 2.75 -8.08 -5.53
N GLN A 57 1.46 -8.39 -5.61
CA GLN A 57 0.54 -7.85 -6.61
C GLN A 57 -0.66 -7.16 -5.92
N PRO A 58 -1.12 -5.99 -6.39
CA PRO A 58 -2.34 -5.36 -5.89
C PRO A 58 -3.57 -6.23 -6.17
N SER A 59 -4.60 -6.08 -5.36
CA SER A 59 -5.84 -6.85 -5.45
C SER A 59 -7.06 -5.95 -5.27
N ILE A 60 -8.24 -6.51 -5.50
CA ILE A 60 -9.49 -6.05 -4.91
C ILE A 60 -9.98 -7.08 -3.90
N ALA A 61 -10.65 -6.63 -2.84
CA ALA A 61 -11.13 -7.46 -1.74
C ALA A 61 -12.65 -7.37 -1.62
N SER A 62 -13.27 -8.45 -1.15
CA SER A 62 -14.66 -8.46 -0.74
C SER A 62 -14.82 -8.88 0.71
N TYR A 63 -15.78 -8.25 1.37
CA TYR A 63 -16.15 -8.48 2.75
C TYR A 63 -17.67 -8.59 2.86
N ARG A 64 -18.14 -9.43 3.78
CA ARG A 64 -19.53 -9.47 4.21
C ARG A 64 -19.75 -8.48 5.34
N VAL A 65 -20.79 -7.67 5.22
CA VAL A 65 -21.30 -6.79 6.27
C VAL A 65 -22.36 -7.58 7.04
N GLU A 66 -22.03 -8.03 8.24
CA GLU A 66 -22.92 -8.89 9.03
C GLU A 66 -24.14 -8.13 9.58
N THR A 67 -25.09 -8.87 10.13
CA THR A 67 -26.44 -8.40 10.51
C THR A 67 -26.46 -7.13 11.37
N SER A 68 -25.40 -6.77 12.12
CA SER A 68 -25.34 -5.53 12.90
C SER A 68 -24.71 -4.33 12.16
N GLY A 69 -24.11 -4.54 10.99
CA GLY A 69 -23.25 -3.59 10.29
C GLY A 69 -21.85 -3.44 10.90
N ARG A 70 -21.64 -3.90 12.13
CA ARG A 70 -20.41 -3.65 12.90
C ARG A 70 -19.39 -4.77 12.81
N GLU A 71 -19.80 -5.94 12.33
CA GLU A 71 -18.91 -7.05 12.06
C GLU A 71 -18.75 -7.18 10.55
N ILE A 72 -17.49 -7.20 10.12
CA ILE A 72 -17.07 -7.19 8.73
C ILE A 72 -16.18 -8.43 8.54
N SER A 73 -16.66 -9.39 7.75
CA SER A 73 -16.02 -10.68 7.57
C SER A 73 -15.36 -10.73 6.20
N PHE A 74 -14.04 -10.97 6.13
CA PHE A 74 -13.35 -11.15 4.86
C PHE A 74 -13.90 -12.36 4.10
N LEU A 75 -14.19 -12.20 2.81
CA LEU A 75 -14.66 -13.28 1.95
C LEU A 75 -13.51 -13.80 1.08
N ASN A 76 -13.02 -12.95 0.17
CA ASN A 76 -11.85 -13.25 -0.65
C ASN A 76 -11.26 -11.99 -1.28
N ALA A 77 -10.15 -12.17 -2.00
CA ALA A 77 -9.57 -11.14 -2.84
C ALA A 77 -9.15 -11.70 -4.20
N LYS A 78 -9.06 -10.82 -5.20
CA LYS A 78 -8.60 -11.14 -6.54
C LYS A 78 -7.52 -10.16 -6.98
N PRO A 79 -6.42 -10.66 -7.57
CA PRO A 79 -5.35 -9.80 -8.06
C PRO A 79 -5.83 -8.92 -9.21
N VAL A 80 -5.28 -7.71 -9.29
CA VAL A 80 -5.42 -6.77 -10.40
C VAL A 80 -4.04 -6.44 -10.98
N LYS A 81 -3.98 -5.98 -12.23
CA LYS A 81 -2.70 -5.76 -12.93
C LYS A 81 -1.98 -4.50 -12.47
N ALA A 82 -2.73 -3.47 -12.13
CA ALA A 82 -2.22 -2.19 -11.68
C ALA A 82 -2.82 -1.82 -10.33
N LEU A 83 -2.15 -0.91 -9.61
CA LEU A 83 -2.65 -0.41 -8.33
C LEU A 83 -3.98 0.30 -8.56
N SER A 84 -5.08 -0.36 -8.18
CA SER A 84 -6.44 0.17 -8.36
C SER A 84 -6.71 1.31 -7.39
N GLY A 85 -7.32 2.37 -7.92
CA GLY A 85 -7.69 3.57 -7.17
C GLY A 85 -9.13 3.57 -6.72
N TYR A 86 -9.95 2.75 -7.36
CA TYR A 86 -11.39 2.85 -7.25
C TYR A 86 -12.05 1.53 -7.63
N VAL A 87 -13.10 1.20 -6.90
CA VAL A 87 -13.99 0.09 -7.23
C VAL A 87 -15.44 0.55 -7.16
N CYS A 88 -16.27 0.04 -8.06
CA CYS A 88 -17.72 0.14 -7.96
C CYS A 88 -18.35 -1.22 -8.28
N CYS A 89 -19.62 -1.41 -7.97
CA CYS A 89 -20.29 -2.67 -8.29
C CYS A 89 -21.75 -2.49 -8.68
N ASP A 90 -22.27 -3.47 -9.41
CA ASP A 90 -23.70 -3.71 -9.53
C ASP A 90 -24.05 -5.06 -8.89
N THR A 91 -25.19 -5.65 -9.25
CA THR A 91 -25.63 -6.94 -8.68
C THR A 91 -24.90 -8.16 -9.26
N ARG A 92 -24.13 -7.99 -10.34
CA ARG A 92 -23.49 -9.07 -11.10
C ARG A 92 -21.97 -8.91 -11.19
N HIS A 93 -21.46 -7.69 -11.15
CA HIS A 93 -20.04 -7.42 -11.37
C HIS A 93 -19.46 -6.39 -10.39
N VAL A 94 -18.18 -6.57 -10.09
CA VAL A 94 -17.30 -5.56 -9.51
C VAL A 94 -16.42 -5.01 -10.63
N TYR A 95 -16.32 -3.69 -10.71
CA TYR A 95 -15.49 -2.96 -11.65
C TYR A 95 -14.36 -2.30 -10.89
N SER A 96 -13.13 -2.46 -11.38
CA SER A 96 -11.91 -1.90 -10.81
C SER A 96 -11.15 -1.19 -11.91
N VAL A 97 -10.56 -0.02 -11.61
CA VAL A 97 -9.66 0.68 -12.53
C VAL A 97 -8.45 1.24 -11.79
N GLY A 98 -7.29 1.23 -12.45
CA GLY A 98 -6.07 1.81 -11.92
C GLY A 98 -5.02 2.00 -12.99
N GLY A 99 -4.58 3.24 -13.19
CA GLY A 99 -3.48 3.58 -14.08
C GLY A 99 -3.75 3.12 -15.52
N PRO A 100 -2.98 2.16 -16.07
CA PRO A 100 -3.15 1.71 -17.45
C PRO A 100 -4.27 0.69 -17.68
N THR A 101 -4.80 0.02 -16.64
CA THR A 101 -5.72 -1.11 -16.80
C THR A 101 -6.97 -0.99 -15.94
N GLY A 102 -7.99 -1.77 -16.27
CA GLY A 102 -9.13 -2.06 -15.42
C GLY A 102 -9.56 -3.51 -15.54
N GLU A 103 -10.39 -3.95 -14.61
CA GLU A 103 -10.83 -5.32 -14.48
C GLU A 103 -12.31 -5.37 -14.10
N VAL A 104 -13.03 -6.29 -14.73
CA VAL A 104 -14.41 -6.62 -14.40
C VAL A 104 -14.44 -8.05 -13.87
N PHE A 105 -14.86 -8.19 -12.62
CA PHE A 105 -15.02 -9.48 -11.98
C PHE A 105 -16.48 -9.80 -11.77
N ARG A 106 -16.81 -11.08 -11.84
CA ARG A 106 -18.12 -11.61 -11.47
C ARG A 106 -18.34 -11.51 -9.96
N ILE A 107 -19.59 -11.33 -9.53
CA ILE A 107 -20.00 -11.47 -8.13
C ILE A 107 -20.65 -12.85 -7.96
N GLU A 108 -20.19 -13.62 -6.97
CA GLU A 108 -20.79 -14.90 -6.59
C GLU A 108 -22.03 -14.72 -5.71
N GLY A 109 -22.86 -15.75 -5.60
CA GLY A 109 -24.11 -15.69 -4.81
C GLY A 109 -23.90 -15.41 -3.32
N ASP A 110 -22.70 -15.66 -2.79
CA ASP A 110 -22.31 -15.34 -1.42
C ASP A 110 -21.69 -13.95 -1.28
N GLY A 111 -21.58 -13.18 -2.37
CA GLY A 111 -20.99 -11.84 -2.44
C GLY A 111 -19.49 -11.81 -2.71
N SER A 112 -18.81 -12.97 -2.75
CA SER A 112 -17.38 -13.06 -3.04
C SER A 112 -17.06 -12.69 -4.49
N ILE A 113 -15.81 -12.31 -4.75
CA ILE A 113 -15.35 -11.93 -6.08
C ILE A 113 -15.00 -13.21 -6.86
N GLY A 114 -15.71 -13.42 -7.96
CA GLY A 114 -15.61 -14.58 -8.83
C GLY A 114 -14.52 -14.47 -9.90
N ALA A 115 -14.80 -15.04 -11.07
CA ALA A 115 -13.90 -15.01 -12.21
C ALA A 115 -13.74 -13.60 -12.80
N LEU A 116 -12.55 -13.30 -13.32
CA LEU A 116 -12.31 -12.16 -14.21
C LEU A 116 -13.08 -12.41 -15.52
N VAL A 117 -13.99 -11.51 -15.89
CA VAL A 117 -14.81 -11.62 -17.11
C VAL A 117 -14.34 -10.69 -18.22
N GLN A 118 -13.67 -9.59 -17.86
CA GLN A 118 -13.15 -8.64 -18.83
C GLN A 118 -11.98 -7.85 -18.26
N GLU A 119 -10.97 -7.62 -19.08
CA GLU A 119 -9.93 -6.63 -18.84
C GLU A 119 -10.21 -5.38 -19.69
N LEU A 120 -9.93 -4.22 -19.12
CA LEU A 120 -10.00 -2.93 -19.77
C LEU A 120 -8.58 -2.43 -19.96
N ASP A 121 -8.29 -1.93 -21.16
CA ASP A 121 -7.03 -1.29 -21.49
C ASP A 121 -7.31 0.18 -21.81
N PHE A 122 -6.59 1.06 -21.11
CA PHE A 122 -6.66 2.50 -21.34
C PHE A 122 -5.47 3.00 -22.18
N VAL A 123 -4.50 2.14 -22.49
CA VAL A 123 -3.35 2.46 -23.33
C VAL A 123 -3.72 2.28 -24.81
N ALA A 124 -3.20 3.15 -25.67
CA ALA A 124 -3.35 2.98 -27.11
C ALA A 124 -2.55 1.74 -27.59
N PRO A 125 -2.97 1.04 -28.66
CA PRO A 125 -2.29 -0.18 -29.14
C PRO A 125 -0.80 0.00 -29.51
N ASP A 126 -0.37 1.23 -29.80
CA ASP A 126 1.02 1.59 -30.12
C ASP A 126 1.85 2.03 -28.89
N GLY A 127 1.23 2.08 -27.71
CA GLY A 127 1.85 2.55 -26.47
C GLY A 127 2.07 4.07 -26.40
N ILE A 128 1.56 4.85 -27.37
CA ILE A 128 1.75 6.30 -27.44
C ILE A 128 0.56 7.02 -26.80
N ASN A 129 0.83 7.87 -25.81
CA ASN A 129 -0.17 8.79 -25.26
C ASN A 129 -0.20 10.07 -26.12
N ILE A 130 -1.34 10.43 -26.68
CA ILE A 130 -1.54 11.62 -27.52
C ILE A 130 -1.85 12.88 -26.66
N SER A 131 -1.49 12.89 -25.38
CA SER A 131 -1.52 14.14 -24.59
C SER A 131 -0.23 14.92 -24.86
N THR A 132 -0.31 15.93 -25.71
CA THR A 132 0.80 16.87 -25.97
C THR A 132 1.31 17.50 -24.67
N GLU A 133 2.63 17.54 -24.53
CA GLU A 133 3.45 18.04 -23.40
C GLU A 133 2.79 19.07 -22.47
N ARG A 134 2.75 18.76 -21.16
CA ARG A 134 2.58 19.75 -20.07
C ARG A 134 3.91 20.10 -19.41
N GLY A 135 4.77 20.90 -20.06
CA GLY A 135 5.88 21.60 -19.41
C GLY A 135 6.60 20.86 -18.27
N SER A 136 6.86 21.54 -17.14
CA SER A 136 7.64 21.04 -16.00
C SER A 136 6.90 20.06 -15.06
N VAL A 137 5.77 19.49 -15.48
CA VAL A 137 5.08 18.42 -14.73
C VAL A 137 5.45 17.11 -15.43
N PRO A 138 6.17 16.18 -14.77
CA PRO A 138 6.62 14.96 -15.43
C PRO A 138 5.45 14.20 -16.05
N HIS A 139 5.45 14.10 -17.38
CA HIS A 139 4.77 13.02 -18.08
C HIS A 139 5.68 11.79 -17.97
N GLY A 140 5.16 10.70 -17.41
CA GLY A 140 5.81 9.41 -17.46
C GLY A 140 5.88 8.71 -16.12
N ASP A 141 4.88 7.88 -15.84
CA ASP A 141 5.15 6.48 -15.47
C ASP A 141 3.88 5.66 -15.74
N PHE A 142 3.97 4.65 -16.59
CA PHE A 142 2.86 3.74 -16.87
C PHE A 142 2.66 2.81 -15.66
N GLY A 143 1.94 3.28 -14.63
CA GLY A 143 1.59 2.41 -13.49
C GLY A 143 1.10 3.07 -12.21
N GLY A 144 1.17 4.40 -12.08
CA GLY A 144 0.68 5.11 -10.89
C GLY A 144 -0.76 5.58 -11.02
N LEU A 145 -1.52 5.55 -9.91
CA LEU A 145 -2.87 6.13 -9.77
C LEU A 145 -2.99 7.55 -10.35
N ARG A 146 -1.90 8.33 -10.28
CA ARG A 146 -1.86 9.75 -10.62
C ARG A 146 -1.64 10.05 -12.10
N HIS A 147 -1.42 9.03 -12.92
CA HIS A 147 -1.04 9.18 -14.32
C HIS A 147 -1.87 8.28 -15.26
N GLY A 148 -3.06 7.85 -14.84
CA GLY A 148 -3.98 7.07 -15.68
C GLY A 148 -5.42 7.06 -15.15
N ALA A 149 -6.16 6.00 -15.45
CA ALA A 149 -7.52 5.79 -14.96
C ALA A 149 -7.53 5.78 -13.43
N HIS A 150 -8.40 6.59 -12.84
CA HIS A 150 -8.47 6.78 -11.40
C HIS A 150 -9.83 6.41 -10.82
N SER A 151 -10.95 6.79 -11.43
CA SER A 151 -12.29 6.42 -10.96
C SER A 151 -13.11 5.67 -11.98
N VAL A 152 -14.10 4.92 -11.49
CA VAL A 152 -15.09 4.23 -12.31
C VAL A 152 -16.47 4.31 -11.65
N ASP A 153 -17.47 4.81 -12.38
CA ASP A 153 -18.84 4.93 -11.89
C ASP A 153 -19.86 4.40 -12.90
N LEU A 154 -20.93 3.79 -12.39
CA LEU A 154 -22.06 3.32 -13.18
C LEU A 154 -23.11 4.42 -13.31
N SER A 155 -23.67 4.55 -14.51
CA SER A 155 -24.97 5.23 -14.70
C SER A 155 -26.05 4.68 -13.76
N PRO A 156 -27.04 5.50 -13.35
CA PRO A 156 -28.09 5.09 -12.41
C PRO A 156 -28.91 3.87 -12.87
N ASP A 157 -29.08 3.68 -14.17
CA ASP A 157 -29.78 2.54 -14.76
C ASP A 157 -28.86 1.32 -15.02
N GLY A 158 -27.55 1.48 -14.77
CA GLY A 158 -26.53 0.46 -14.90
C GLY A 158 -26.19 0.07 -16.34
N ARG A 159 -26.55 0.90 -17.34
CA ARG A 159 -26.32 0.64 -18.78
C ARG A 159 -25.03 1.23 -19.32
N SER A 160 -24.46 2.19 -18.61
CA SER A 160 -23.21 2.85 -18.98
C SER A 160 -22.22 2.87 -17.82
N LEU A 161 -20.93 2.88 -18.16
CA LEU A 161 -19.82 3.04 -17.24
C LEU A 161 -18.99 4.28 -17.65
N TYR A 162 -18.63 5.11 -16.68
CA TYR A 162 -17.80 6.31 -16.84
C TYR A 162 -16.47 6.08 -16.12
N VAL A 163 -15.35 6.19 -16.84
CA VAL A 163 -14.00 6.05 -16.25
C VAL A 163 -13.26 7.37 -16.40
N ALA A 164 -12.92 8.00 -15.27
CA ALA A 164 -12.13 9.21 -15.25
C ALA A 164 -10.64 8.87 -15.36
N ASP A 165 -9.94 9.47 -16.31
CA ASP A 165 -8.52 9.23 -16.56
C ASP A 165 -7.72 10.54 -16.49
N ILE A 166 -6.96 10.67 -15.39
CA ILE A 166 -6.13 11.84 -15.09
C ILE A 166 -5.04 11.98 -16.15
N GLY A 167 -4.33 10.88 -16.44
CA GLY A 167 -3.15 10.87 -17.30
C GLY A 167 -3.45 11.16 -18.77
N ARG A 168 -4.67 10.91 -19.22
CA ARG A 168 -5.11 11.15 -20.60
C ARG A 168 -6.07 12.33 -20.73
N ASN A 169 -6.34 13.01 -19.62
CA ASN A 169 -7.21 14.16 -19.56
C ASN A 169 -8.58 13.89 -20.22
N CYS A 170 -9.18 12.74 -19.89
CA CYS A 170 -10.40 12.29 -20.55
C CYS A 170 -11.32 11.46 -19.66
N ILE A 171 -12.58 11.33 -20.08
CA ILE A 171 -13.55 10.39 -19.54
C ILE A 171 -13.83 9.32 -20.60
N TRP A 172 -13.52 8.06 -20.29
CA TRP A 172 -13.90 6.93 -21.13
C TRP A 172 -15.33 6.52 -20.83
N THR A 173 -16.10 6.20 -21.87
CA THR A 173 -17.50 5.77 -21.71
C THR A 173 -17.72 4.42 -22.36
N TYR A 174 -18.32 3.52 -21.60
CA TYR A 174 -18.64 2.17 -22.05
C TYR A 174 -20.15 1.98 -22.01
N SER A 175 -20.69 1.38 -23.06
CA SER A 175 -22.02 0.77 -23.00
C SER A 175 -21.90 -0.61 -22.37
N LYS A 176 -22.90 -0.99 -21.58
CA LYS A 176 -22.96 -2.28 -20.90
C LYS A 176 -24.10 -3.13 -21.43
N ASP A 177 -23.77 -4.34 -21.88
CA ASP A 177 -24.78 -5.32 -22.28
C ASP A 177 -25.40 -5.99 -21.04
N LEU A 178 -26.62 -5.59 -20.72
CA LEU A 178 -27.39 -6.18 -19.61
C LEU A 178 -27.81 -7.62 -19.88
N LYS A 179 -27.79 -8.07 -21.13
CA LYS A 179 -28.14 -9.43 -21.57
C LYS A 179 -26.93 -10.33 -21.77
N ALA A 180 -25.71 -9.80 -21.61
CA ALA A 180 -24.48 -10.59 -21.71
C ALA A 180 -24.63 -11.87 -20.89
N ILE A 181 -24.28 -13.00 -21.52
CA ILE A 181 -24.37 -14.31 -20.88
C ILE A 181 -23.44 -14.29 -19.66
N TYR A 182 -23.85 -14.97 -18.60
CA TYR A 182 -23.08 -15.00 -17.36
C TYR A 182 -21.66 -15.51 -17.60
N GLY A 183 -20.66 -14.63 -17.48
CA GLY A 183 -19.26 -14.92 -17.77
C GLY A 183 -18.70 -14.29 -19.05
N GLU A 184 -19.52 -13.63 -19.88
CA GLU A 184 -19.05 -12.89 -21.05
C GLU A 184 -18.66 -11.44 -20.70
N PRO A 185 -17.74 -10.81 -21.47
CA PRO A 185 -17.37 -9.41 -21.29
C PRO A 185 -18.58 -8.47 -21.41
N PRO A 186 -18.99 -7.77 -20.33
CA PRO A 186 -20.24 -7.02 -20.35
C PRO A 186 -20.08 -5.60 -20.93
N LEU A 187 -18.85 -5.10 -21.13
CA LEU A 187 -18.59 -3.72 -21.52
C LEU A 187 -18.09 -3.60 -22.96
N LYS A 188 -18.56 -2.57 -23.65
CA LYS A 188 -18.06 -2.13 -24.95
C LYS A 188 -17.67 -0.66 -24.86
N LEU A 189 -16.40 -0.36 -25.15
CA LEU A 189 -15.92 1.02 -25.24
C LEU A 189 -16.66 1.74 -26.37
N VAL A 190 -17.20 2.93 -26.09
CA VAL A 190 -17.93 3.74 -27.08
C VAL A 190 -17.17 5.02 -27.40
N ASN A 191 -16.94 5.89 -26.39
CA ASN A 191 -16.29 7.18 -26.61
C ASN A 191 -15.15 7.45 -25.63
N LYS A 192 -14.23 8.31 -26.06
CA LYS A 192 -13.21 8.97 -25.25
C LYS A 192 -13.49 10.48 -25.28
N HIS A 193 -14.00 11.02 -24.18
CA HIS A 193 -14.34 12.45 -24.09
C HIS A 193 -13.17 13.23 -23.49
N ILE A 194 -12.52 14.08 -24.29
CA ILE A 194 -11.48 14.98 -23.80
C ILE A 194 -12.13 16.08 -22.97
N THR A 195 -11.52 16.44 -21.85
CA THR A 195 -12.03 17.50 -20.98
C THR A 195 -11.91 18.88 -21.61
N PRO A 196 -12.65 19.88 -21.09
CA PRO A 196 -12.67 21.22 -21.68
C PRO A 196 -11.32 21.95 -21.62
N ARG A 197 -10.49 21.71 -20.59
CA ARG A 197 -9.23 22.44 -20.41
C ARG A 197 -8.01 21.55 -20.61
N PRO A 198 -6.95 22.04 -21.28
CA PRO A 198 -5.72 21.29 -21.48
C PRO A 198 -5.01 20.89 -20.19
N THR A 199 -5.27 21.61 -19.08
CA THR A 199 -4.65 21.41 -17.77
C THR A 199 -5.52 20.61 -16.79
N ASP A 200 -6.68 20.10 -17.20
CA ASP A 200 -7.58 19.29 -16.35
C ASP A 200 -6.97 17.91 -16.01
N GLY A 201 -7.76 17.00 -15.46
CA GLY A 201 -7.31 15.65 -15.21
C GLY A 201 -8.42 14.95 -14.47
N PRO A 202 -9.40 14.34 -15.17
CA PRO A 202 -10.55 13.71 -14.54
C PRO A 202 -10.09 12.74 -13.48
N ARG A 203 -10.31 13.10 -12.22
CA ARG A 203 -9.99 12.26 -11.09
C ARG A 203 -11.16 11.36 -10.80
N HIS A 204 -12.30 11.98 -10.47
CA HIS A 204 -13.53 11.33 -10.06
C HIS A 204 -14.71 11.76 -10.91
N THR A 205 -15.67 10.86 -11.07
CA THR A 205 -16.98 11.16 -11.63
C THR A 205 -18.07 10.95 -10.60
N SER A 206 -19.24 11.57 -10.82
CA SER A 206 -20.44 11.28 -10.06
C SER A 206 -21.64 11.42 -11.00
N PRO A 207 -22.31 10.33 -11.39
CA PRO A 207 -23.51 10.40 -12.21
C PRO A 207 -24.70 10.92 -11.40
N HIS A 208 -25.44 11.87 -11.96
CA HIS A 208 -26.67 12.34 -11.35
C HIS A 208 -27.77 11.25 -11.42
N PRO A 209 -28.58 11.04 -10.36
CA PRO A 209 -29.59 9.97 -10.33
C PRO A 209 -30.65 10.01 -11.44
N ASN A 210 -30.89 11.18 -12.05
CA ASN A 210 -31.80 11.31 -13.20
C ASN A 210 -31.23 10.74 -14.52
N GLY A 211 -29.94 10.35 -14.55
CA GLY A 211 -29.26 9.78 -15.71
C GLY A 211 -28.94 10.78 -16.82
N LYS A 212 -29.11 12.08 -16.60
CA LYS A 212 -28.93 13.14 -17.60
C LYS A 212 -27.69 13.99 -17.40
N MET A 213 -27.07 13.93 -16.22
CA MET A 213 -25.90 14.75 -15.88
C MET A 213 -24.78 13.89 -15.30
N LEU A 214 -23.54 14.25 -15.61
CA LEU A 214 -22.32 13.68 -15.03
C LEU A 214 -21.45 14.81 -14.48
N TYR A 215 -21.07 14.73 -13.21
CA TYR A 215 -20.10 15.64 -12.60
C TYR A 215 -18.71 15.01 -12.68
N SER A 216 -17.70 15.76 -13.11
CA SER A 216 -16.31 15.31 -13.18
C SER A 216 -15.40 16.28 -12.46
N LEU A 217 -14.72 15.78 -11.43
CA LEU A 217 -13.76 16.55 -10.65
C LEU A 217 -12.37 16.43 -11.26
N GLN A 218 -11.73 17.58 -11.50
CA GLN A 218 -10.45 17.70 -12.19
C GLN A 218 -9.29 17.84 -11.18
N GLU A 219 -8.36 16.87 -11.17
CA GLU A 219 -7.22 16.76 -10.24
C GLU A 219 -6.40 18.06 -10.17
N HIS A 220 -6.09 18.66 -11.32
CA HIS A 220 -5.06 19.70 -11.44
C HIS A 220 -5.60 21.13 -11.48
N THR A 221 -6.90 21.31 -11.72
CA THR A 221 -7.52 22.64 -11.84
C THR A 221 -8.46 22.96 -10.67
N SER A 222 -8.75 21.99 -9.80
CA SER A 222 -9.74 22.11 -8.72
C SER A 222 -11.12 22.55 -9.25
N MET A 223 -11.46 22.10 -10.45
CA MET A 223 -12.74 22.36 -11.10
C MET A 223 -13.63 21.12 -10.99
N VAL A 224 -14.93 21.32 -10.82
CA VAL A 224 -15.94 20.32 -11.16
C VAL A 224 -16.62 20.75 -12.45
N ASP A 225 -16.46 19.95 -13.50
CA ASP A 225 -17.22 20.11 -14.74
C ASP A 225 -18.50 19.30 -14.69
N VAL A 226 -19.54 19.83 -15.33
CA VAL A 226 -20.80 19.14 -15.50
C VAL A 226 -21.04 18.90 -16.98
N PHE A 227 -21.34 17.65 -17.31
CA PHE A 227 -21.65 17.20 -18.64
C PHE A 227 -23.11 16.76 -18.71
N SER A 228 -23.83 17.19 -19.73
CA SER A 228 -25.09 16.55 -20.09
C SER A 228 -24.81 15.22 -20.78
N ILE A 229 -25.62 14.22 -20.48
CA ILE A 229 -25.54 12.88 -21.05
C ILE A 229 -26.61 12.76 -22.13
N ALA A 230 -26.18 12.44 -23.36
CA ALA A 230 -27.11 12.21 -24.46
C ALA A 230 -27.97 10.95 -24.22
N GLN A 231 -29.00 10.74 -25.06
CA GLN A 231 -29.93 9.61 -24.92
C GLN A 231 -29.27 8.23 -25.05
N ASP A 232 -28.09 8.15 -25.67
CA ASP A 232 -27.31 6.92 -25.77
C ASP A 232 -26.62 6.53 -24.44
N GLY A 233 -26.64 7.41 -23.45
CA GLY A 233 -26.06 7.22 -22.12
C GLY A 233 -24.54 7.31 -22.07
N VAL A 234 -23.86 7.59 -23.19
CA VAL A 234 -22.40 7.50 -23.33
C VAL A 234 -21.78 8.69 -24.08
N THR A 235 -22.58 9.54 -24.73
CA THR A 235 -22.11 10.81 -25.28
C THR A 235 -22.26 11.90 -24.23
N LEU A 236 -21.18 12.64 -23.99
CA LEU A 236 -21.06 13.66 -22.95
C LEU A 236 -20.79 15.00 -23.60
N ASP A 237 -21.63 15.98 -23.30
CA ASP A 237 -21.46 17.37 -23.75
C ASP A 237 -21.21 18.25 -22.53
N HIS A 238 -20.11 19.00 -22.53
CA HIS A 238 -19.79 19.92 -21.43
C HIS A 238 -20.79 21.07 -21.38
N VAL A 239 -21.28 21.40 -20.17
CA VAL A 239 -22.31 22.44 -19.99
C VAL A 239 -21.83 23.57 -19.07
N GLN A 240 -21.15 23.24 -17.96
CA GLN A 240 -20.74 24.22 -16.95
C GLN A 240 -19.52 23.71 -16.17
N GLY A 241 -18.81 24.61 -15.49
CA GLY A 241 -17.71 24.24 -14.60
C GLY A 241 -17.60 25.21 -13.43
N VAL A 242 -17.32 24.69 -12.24
CA VAL A 242 -17.22 25.47 -11.00
C VAL A 242 -15.93 25.19 -10.24
N LYS A 243 -15.39 26.19 -9.55
CA LYS A 243 -14.13 26.09 -8.79
C LYS A 243 -14.41 25.68 -7.35
N VAL A 244 -13.69 24.68 -6.84
CA VAL A 244 -13.86 24.11 -5.50
C VAL A 244 -13.07 24.90 -4.44
N ILE A 245 -12.01 25.60 -4.85
CA ILE A 245 -11.17 26.42 -3.96
C ILE A 245 -11.53 27.91 -4.08
N PRO A 246 -11.21 28.74 -3.06
CA PRO A 246 -11.39 30.18 -3.14
C PRO A 246 -10.80 30.79 -4.42
N PRO A 247 -11.44 31.81 -5.03
CA PRO A 247 -11.02 32.38 -6.30
C PRO A 247 -9.56 32.83 -6.31
N ASP A 248 -9.11 33.45 -5.22
CA ASP A 248 -7.77 34.04 -5.06
C ASP A 248 -6.65 32.99 -4.89
N ASN A 249 -6.99 31.72 -4.69
CA ASN A 249 -6.00 30.66 -4.51
C ASN A 249 -5.49 30.13 -5.86
N ASP A 250 -4.16 29.93 -5.93
CA ASP A 250 -3.51 29.31 -7.09
C ASP A 250 -3.85 27.80 -7.13
N PRO A 251 -4.56 27.32 -8.18
CA PRO A 251 -4.90 25.91 -8.31
C PRO A 251 -3.69 24.98 -8.35
N LYS A 252 -2.49 25.48 -8.69
CA LYS A 252 -1.25 24.70 -8.69
C LYS A 252 -0.77 24.28 -7.31
N LEU A 253 -1.40 24.76 -6.24
CA LEU A 253 -1.10 24.37 -4.85
C LEU A 253 -2.03 23.26 -4.33
N TYR A 254 -2.96 22.79 -5.17
CA TYR A 254 -4.00 21.85 -4.79
C TYR A 254 -4.07 20.64 -5.71
N TRP A 255 -4.51 19.54 -5.14
CA TRP A 255 -5.06 18.41 -5.87
C TRP A 255 -6.52 18.22 -5.51
N ALA A 256 -7.35 17.83 -6.47
CA ALA A 256 -8.72 17.47 -6.16
C ALA A 256 -8.81 16.14 -5.42
N ASP A 257 -9.89 15.89 -4.69
CA ASP A 257 -10.13 14.60 -4.06
C ASP A 257 -11.48 14.01 -4.45
N GLU A 258 -12.59 14.37 -3.82
CA GLU A 258 -13.87 13.74 -4.12
C GLU A 258 -14.94 14.70 -4.60
N VAL A 259 -15.85 14.20 -5.44
CA VAL A 259 -17.12 14.83 -5.75
C VAL A 259 -18.23 13.84 -5.43
N ARG A 260 -19.24 14.30 -4.67
CA ARG A 260 -20.38 13.50 -4.24
C ARG A 260 -21.65 14.32 -4.25
N LEU A 261 -22.76 13.63 -4.45
CA LEU A 261 -24.08 14.23 -4.38
C LEU A 261 -24.70 13.98 -3.01
N SER A 262 -25.35 14.99 -2.46
CA SER A 262 -26.29 14.81 -1.35
C SER A 262 -27.29 13.72 -1.70
N THR A 263 -27.71 12.94 -0.71
CA THR A 263 -28.81 11.98 -0.94
C THR A 263 -30.17 12.66 -0.91
N GLY A 264 -30.31 13.80 -0.21
CA GLY A 264 -31.54 14.59 -0.10
C GLY A 264 -32.76 13.81 0.44
N PRO A 265 -33.91 14.47 0.68
CA PRO A 265 -35.16 13.80 1.04
C PRO A 265 -35.56 12.69 0.06
N ASP A 266 -35.30 12.91 -1.22
CA ASP A 266 -35.50 11.97 -2.30
C ASP A 266 -34.15 11.65 -2.94
N LYS A 267 -33.70 10.38 -2.87
CA LYS A 267 -32.43 9.91 -3.44
C LYS A 267 -32.32 10.13 -4.95
N THR A 268 -33.43 10.38 -5.63
CA THR A 268 -33.47 10.66 -7.06
C THR A 268 -33.32 12.15 -7.39
N LYS A 269 -33.39 13.02 -6.37
CA LYS A 269 -33.34 14.48 -6.47
C LYS A 269 -32.34 15.05 -5.45
N PRO A 270 -31.03 14.84 -5.66
CA PRO A 270 -30.01 15.46 -4.82
C PRO A 270 -30.17 16.99 -4.87
N ARG A 271 -30.01 17.65 -3.72
CA ARG A 271 -30.14 19.12 -3.63
C ARG A 271 -28.80 19.85 -3.68
N TYR A 272 -27.74 19.14 -3.34
CA TYR A 272 -26.40 19.67 -3.25
C TYR A 272 -25.38 18.72 -3.86
N MET A 273 -24.32 19.31 -4.41
CA MET A 273 -23.08 18.66 -4.80
C MET A 273 -21.98 19.13 -3.85
N TYR A 274 -21.23 18.19 -3.28
CA TYR A 274 -20.06 18.46 -2.46
C TYR A 274 -18.81 18.07 -3.23
N ALA A 275 -17.76 18.87 -3.09
CA ALA A 275 -16.45 18.57 -3.67
C ALA A 275 -15.33 18.92 -2.69
N SER A 276 -14.26 18.12 -2.67
CA SER A 276 -13.10 18.35 -1.81
C SER A 276 -11.79 18.46 -2.56
N THR A 277 -10.84 19.16 -1.96
CA THR A 277 -9.45 19.28 -2.43
C THR A 277 -8.45 19.02 -1.30
N ARG A 278 -7.24 18.68 -1.68
CA ARG A 278 -6.05 18.45 -0.86
C ARG A 278 -5.01 19.50 -1.17
N GLY A 279 -4.24 19.92 -0.18
CA GLY A 279 -3.03 20.69 -0.42
C GLY A 279 -1.91 19.82 -0.96
N LEU A 280 -1.08 20.38 -1.84
CA LEU A 280 0.13 19.73 -2.34
C LEU A 280 1.23 19.60 -1.28
N GLU A 281 1.24 20.53 -0.34
CA GLU A 281 2.20 20.59 0.76
C GLU A 281 1.46 20.66 2.09
N ALA A 282 2.09 20.15 3.16
CA ALA A 282 1.50 20.09 4.50
C ALA A 282 0.97 21.44 5.02
N HIS A 283 1.60 22.55 4.63
CA HIS A 283 1.21 23.89 5.05
C HIS A 283 0.05 24.48 4.22
N THR A 284 -0.29 23.86 3.07
CA THR A 284 -1.41 24.26 2.23
C THR A 284 -2.64 23.47 2.66
N LYS A 285 -3.64 24.13 3.23
CA LYS A 285 -4.86 23.47 3.72
C LYS A 285 -5.82 23.14 2.58
N GLY A 286 -6.44 21.97 2.62
CA GLY A 286 -7.50 21.56 1.69
C GLY A 286 -8.81 22.31 1.89
N TYR A 287 -9.82 21.98 1.06
CA TYR A 287 -11.16 22.56 1.15
C TYR A 287 -12.26 21.53 0.91
N VAL A 288 -13.45 21.82 1.43
CA VAL A 288 -14.73 21.19 1.09
C VAL A 288 -15.69 22.29 0.65
N ALA A 289 -16.13 22.25 -0.60
CA ALA A 289 -17.13 23.18 -1.14
C ALA A 289 -18.48 22.49 -1.34
N VAL A 290 -19.56 23.25 -1.18
CA VAL A 290 -20.93 22.80 -1.42
C VAL A 290 -21.62 23.71 -2.42
N PHE A 291 -22.30 23.11 -3.39
CA PHE A 291 -23.01 23.80 -4.46
C PHE A 291 -24.47 23.37 -4.48
N ARG A 292 -25.36 24.31 -4.81
CA ARG A 292 -26.79 24.04 -4.99
C ARG A 292 -27.03 23.40 -6.35
N LEU A 293 -27.86 22.36 -6.37
CA LEU A 293 -28.39 21.75 -7.59
C LEU A 293 -29.85 22.16 -7.84
N GLU A 294 -30.16 22.36 -9.11
CA GLU A 294 -31.53 22.45 -9.62
C GLU A 294 -32.13 21.06 -9.85
N GLU A 295 -33.46 20.97 -10.03
CA GLU A 295 -34.14 19.68 -10.19
C GLU A 295 -33.67 18.87 -11.41
N ASP A 296 -33.15 19.54 -12.44
CA ASP A 296 -32.61 18.91 -13.65
C ASP A 296 -31.15 18.44 -13.49
N GLY A 297 -30.51 18.76 -12.36
CA GLY A 297 -29.11 18.44 -12.05
C GLY A 297 -28.12 19.55 -12.44
N MET A 298 -28.56 20.68 -12.99
CA MET A 298 -27.68 21.82 -13.21
C MET A 298 -27.25 22.46 -11.88
N LEU A 299 -26.17 23.25 -11.89
CA LEU A 299 -25.75 24.01 -10.72
C LEU A 299 -26.54 25.32 -10.74
N ALA A 300 -27.09 25.70 -9.60
CA ALA A 300 -27.90 26.92 -9.52
C ALA A 300 -27.06 28.21 -9.64
N SER A 301 -25.74 28.09 -9.45
CA SER A 301 -24.79 29.21 -9.41
C SER A 301 -23.37 28.71 -9.70
N GLU A 302 -22.53 29.58 -10.26
CA GLU A 302 -21.09 29.33 -10.43
C GLU A 302 -20.31 29.39 -9.10
N ASN A 303 -20.89 30.06 -8.10
CA ASN A 303 -20.31 30.18 -6.76
C ASN A 303 -20.83 29.07 -5.85
N ALA A 304 -19.92 28.51 -5.05
CA ALA A 304 -20.28 27.64 -3.93
C ALA A 304 -21.15 28.40 -2.91
N ILE A 305 -22.06 27.69 -2.25
CA ILE A 305 -22.82 28.22 -1.11
C ILE A 305 -21.86 28.48 0.05
N ASP A 306 -20.98 27.53 0.31
CA ASP A 306 -19.91 27.63 1.30
C ASP A 306 -18.65 26.87 0.84
N VAL A 307 -17.49 27.33 1.31
CA VAL A 307 -16.18 26.72 1.06
C VAL A 307 -15.45 26.62 2.40
N TRP A 308 -15.50 25.44 3.00
CA TRP A 308 -14.91 25.17 4.29
C TRP A 308 -13.45 24.75 4.15
N GLN A 309 -12.53 25.46 4.81
CA GLN A 309 -11.11 25.14 4.82
C GLN A 309 -10.83 24.00 5.81
N THR A 310 -10.16 22.94 5.37
CA THR A 310 -9.83 21.81 6.24
C THR A 310 -8.72 22.17 7.22
N PRO A 311 -8.63 21.51 8.39
CA PRO A 311 -7.61 21.84 9.39
C PRO A 311 -6.17 21.58 8.92
N THR A 312 -6.00 20.60 8.02
CA THR A 312 -4.71 20.14 7.47
C THR A 312 -4.74 20.21 5.93
N SER A 313 -3.67 19.75 5.26
CA SER A 313 -3.66 19.57 3.80
C SER A 313 -4.53 18.41 3.33
N GLY A 314 -4.86 17.47 4.24
CA GLY A 314 -5.49 16.19 3.92
C GLY A 314 -4.51 15.12 3.37
N GLY A 315 -3.29 15.50 3.01
CA GLY A 315 -2.27 14.58 2.52
C GLY A 315 -2.65 13.87 1.22
N ILE A 316 -2.82 12.56 1.26
CA ILE A 316 -3.18 11.69 0.13
C ILE A 316 -4.71 11.55 -0.04
N ALA A 317 -5.52 11.66 1.03
CA ALA A 317 -6.99 11.66 0.99
C ALA A 317 -7.60 12.70 1.94
N ASN A 318 -8.54 13.46 1.38
CA ASN A 318 -9.42 14.43 2.03
C ASN A 318 -10.86 14.13 1.58
N ALA A 319 -11.28 12.87 1.74
CA ALA A 319 -12.40 12.28 1.02
C ALA A 319 -13.72 12.56 1.75
N ILE A 320 -14.79 12.79 0.99
CA ILE A 320 -16.09 13.21 1.51
C ILE A 320 -17.19 12.20 1.17
N GLU A 321 -17.97 11.78 2.17
CA GLU A 321 -19.08 10.87 1.96
C GLU A 321 -20.35 11.41 2.63
N PRO A 322 -21.32 11.94 1.86
CA PRO A 322 -22.59 12.40 2.40
C PRO A 322 -23.40 11.29 3.08
N ALA A 323 -23.94 11.57 4.27
CA ALA A 323 -24.77 10.64 5.01
C ALA A 323 -26.13 10.41 4.30
N PRO A 324 -26.67 9.17 4.31
CA PRO A 324 -27.99 8.88 3.74
C PRO A 324 -29.13 9.60 4.48
N TRP A 325 -29.73 10.60 3.84
CA TRP A 325 -30.81 11.43 4.39
C TRP A 325 -31.95 10.62 4.98
N GLN A 326 -32.50 9.66 4.23
CA GLN A 326 -33.72 8.91 4.60
C GLN A 326 -33.52 8.04 5.84
N GLU A 327 -32.29 7.64 6.11
CA GLU A 327 -31.96 6.76 7.23
C GLU A 327 -31.54 7.55 8.47
N TYR A 328 -31.10 8.80 8.29
CA TYR A 328 -30.29 9.50 9.28
C TYR A 328 -30.71 10.94 9.60
N GLN A 329 -31.41 11.66 8.72
CA GLN A 329 -31.74 13.09 8.90
C GLN A 329 -33.19 13.38 9.29
N LYS A 330 -33.72 12.68 10.29
CA LYS A 330 -35.02 13.02 10.92
C LYS A 330 -34.89 13.81 12.24
N VAL A 331 -33.68 14.18 12.65
CA VAL A 331 -33.41 14.61 14.04
C VAL A 331 -33.29 16.13 14.18
N ASP A 332 -32.65 16.84 13.24
CA ASP A 332 -32.27 18.25 13.42
C ASP A 332 -32.16 19.10 12.13
N GLY A 333 -32.28 18.51 10.94
CA GLY A 333 -32.36 19.24 9.67
C GLY A 333 -31.03 19.50 8.94
N TYR A 334 -29.90 19.02 9.48
CA TYR A 334 -28.57 19.17 8.88
C TYR A 334 -28.23 18.07 7.89
N GLU A 335 -27.52 18.41 6.81
CA GLU A 335 -26.82 17.45 5.96
C GLU A 335 -25.47 17.06 6.54
N TYR A 336 -25.34 15.81 6.99
CA TYR A 336 -24.07 15.29 7.51
C TYR A 336 -23.18 14.71 6.43
N LEU A 337 -21.87 14.87 6.61
CA LEU A 337 -20.83 14.27 5.76
C LEU A 337 -19.72 13.68 6.64
N ALA A 338 -19.22 12.51 6.27
CA ALA A 338 -17.92 12.06 6.77
C ALA A 338 -16.84 12.74 5.92
N LEU A 339 -15.79 13.23 6.57
CA LEU A 339 -14.56 13.69 5.91
C LEU A 339 -13.37 12.92 6.50
N THR A 340 -12.53 12.34 5.66
CA THR A 340 -11.29 11.68 6.11
C THR A 340 -10.08 12.56 5.85
N ASP A 341 -9.02 12.35 6.63
CA ASP A 341 -7.75 13.06 6.51
C ASP A 341 -6.61 12.06 6.72
N SER A 342 -5.84 11.85 5.65
CA SER A 342 -4.74 10.90 5.67
C SER A 342 -3.42 11.46 6.22
N GLU A 343 -3.29 12.79 6.36
CA GLU A 343 -2.08 13.45 6.84
C GLU A 343 -1.86 13.14 8.32
N GLU A 344 -2.92 13.32 9.11
CA GLU A 344 -2.90 13.11 10.55
C GLU A 344 -3.79 11.94 11.01
N GLY A 345 -4.52 11.30 10.09
CA GLY A 345 -5.38 10.15 10.40
C GLY A 345 -6.69 10.54 11.08
N TRP A 346 -7.19 11.74 10.80
CA TRP A 346 -8.47 12.20 11.34
C TRP A 346 -9.64 11.70 10.50
N VAL A 347 -10.76 11.47 11.18
CA VAL A 347 -12.07 11.31 10.58
C VAL A 347 -13.01 12.31 11.22
N TYR A 348 -13.57 13.20 10.41
CA TYR A 348 -14.48 14.26 10.81
C TYR A 348 -15.92 13.90 10.45
N VAL A 349 -16.86 14.45 11.20
CA VAL A 349 -18.24 14.59 10.77
C VAL A 349 -18.53 16.08 10.63
N LEU A 350 -18.90 16.48 9.41
CA LEU A 350 -19.33 17.82 9.08
C LEU A 350 -20.86 17.87 9.02
N ALA A 351 -21.43 19.04 9.31
CA ALA A 351 -22.85 19.34 9.17
C ALA A 351 -23.04 20.56 8.27
N PHE A 352 -23.99 20.49 7.35
CA PHE A 352 -24.41 21.58 6.48
C PHE A 352 -25.88 21.92 6.74
N ASP A 353 -26.16 23.17 7.12
CA ASP A 353 -27.53 23.63 7.46
C ASP A 353 -28.32 24.18 6.26
N GLY A 354 -27.71 24.19 5.07
CA GLY A 354 -28.26 24.84 3.87
C GLY A 354 -27.53 26.15 3.51
N GLU A 355 -26.75 26.70 4.42
CA GLU A 355 -25.97 27.93 4.23
C GLU A 355 -24.48 27.71 4.54
N LYS A 356 -24.13 26.96 5.59
CA LYS A 356 -22.76 26.84 6.09
C LYS A 356 -22.39 25.43 6.51
N ILE A 357 -21.15 25.03 6.21
CA ILE A 357 -20.52 23.81 6.70
C ILE A 357 -19.86 24.07 8.06
N THR A 358 -20.12 23.19 9.00
CA THR A 358 -19.52 23.21 10.35
C THR A 358 -18.95 21.85 10.72
N GLU A 359 -17.82 21.86 11.43
CA GLU A 359 -17.30 20.64 12.07
C GLU A 359 -18.14 20.32 13.30
N VAL A 360 -18.73 19.13 13.33
CA VAL A 360 -19.49 18.63 14.50
C VAL A 360 -18.54 17.95 15.48
N THR A 361 -17.69 17.07 14.96
CA THR A 361 -16.81 16.22 15.76
C THR A 361 -15.74 15.57 14.89
N ARG A 362 -14.68 15.07 15.52
CA ARG A 362 -13.61 14.32 14.85
C ARG A 362 -12.98 13.28 15.78
N LEU A 363 -12.40 12.25 15.17
CA LEU A 363 -11.73 11.15 15.85
C LEU A 363 -10.42 10.82 15.13
N ASN A 364 -9.33 10.62 15.86
CA ASN A 364 -8.05 10.19 15.28
C ASN A 364 -7.99 8.65 15.26
N LEU A 365 -7.65 8.05 14.12
CA LEU A 365 -7.49 6.60 13.99
C LEU A 365 -6.23 6.07 14.67
N GLY A 366 -5.33 6.96 15.10
CA GLY A 366 -4.13 6.65 15.85
C GLY A 366 -2.92 6.39 14.96
N ARG A 367 -2.03 5.56 15.47
CA ARG A 367 -0.79 5.17 14.81
C ARG A 367 -0.73 3.66 14.67
N THR A 368 -0.08 3.18 13.62
CA THR A 368 0.24 1.76 13.43
C THR A 368 1.19 1.30 14.53
N ASP A 369 1.37 -0.02 14.67
CA ASP A 369 2.32 -0.59 15.63
C ASP A 369 3.78 -0.15 15.38
N GLY A 370 4.09 0.24 14.13
CA GLY A 370 5.37 0.83 13.73
C GLY A 370 5.50 2.33 14.04
N GLY A 371 4.49 2.95 14.64
CA GLY A 371 4.47 4.37 15.00
C GLY A 371 4.12 5.32 13.84
N GLU A 372 3.77 4.80 12.66
CA GLU A 372 3.30 5.63 11.54
C GLU A 372 1.85 6.08 11.77
N VAL A 373 1.46 7.23 11.21
CA VAL A 373 0.05 7.67 11.24
C VAL A 373 -0.81 6.65 10.48
N VAL A 374 -1.96 6.27 11.04
CA VAL A 374 -2.98 5.53 10.29
C VAL A 374 -3.60 6.48 9.28
N LYS A 375 -3.34 6.25 7.99
CA LYS A 375 -3.74 7.16 6.92
C LYS A 375 -5.18 6.86 6.52
N ALA A 376 -6.15 7.59 7.06
CA ALA A 376 -7.56 7.47 6.69
C ALA A 376 -7.74 7.66 5.18
N ALA A 377 -8.52 6.80 4.53
CA ALA A 377 -8.74 6.81 3.09
C ALA A 377 -10.17 7.26 2.75
N THR A 378 -11.07 6.39 2.32
CA THR A 378 -12.47 6.75 2.01
C THR A 378 -13.44 6.19 3.05
N ALA A 379 -14.68 6.67 3.05
CA ALA A 379 -15.73 6.23 3.96
C ALA A 379 -17.00 5.81 3.23
N VAL A 380 -17.78 4.90 3.82
CA VAL A 380 -19.12 4.50 3.34
C VAL A 380 -20.10 4.31 4.49
N TRP A 381 -21.30 4.88 4.37
CA TRP A 381 -22.34 4.77 5.41
C TRP A 381 -23.10 3.45 5.37
N LEU A 382 -23.21 2.79 6.51
CA LEU A 382 -23.91 1.52 6.66
C LEU A 382 -25.43 1.72 6.74
N SER A 383 -26.20 0.62 6.79
CA SER A 383 -27.66 0.67 6.95
C SER A 383 -28.08 0.63 8.41
N SER A 384 -29.00 1.51 8.81
CA SER A 384 -29.56 1.49 10.17
C SER A 384 -30.49 0.29 10.42
N ARG A 385 -31.04 -0.34 9.37
CA ARG A 385 -32.00 -1.46 9.51
C ARG A 385 -31.36 -2.75 10.00
N LEU A 386 -30.09 -2.97 9.68
CA LEU A 386 -29.28 -4.09 10.19
C LEU A 386 -29.20 -4.04 11.72
N SER A 387 -29.01 -2.85 12.30
CA SER A 387 -28.93 -2.67 13.75
C SER A 387 -30.24 -2.91 14.55
N SER A 388 -31.40 -3.00 13.88
CA SER A 388 -32.72 -3.04 14.53
C SER A 388 -33.23 -4.45 14.89
N LEU A 389 -32.55 -5.51 14.42
CA LEU A 389 -32.95 -6.91 14.66
C LEU A 389 -32.48 -7.48 16.01
N LEU A 390 -31.76 -6.70 16.82
CA LEU A 390 -31.28 -7.12 18.13
C LEU A 390 -31.80 -6.18 19.23
N ARG A 391 -33.07 -6.36 19.61
CA ARG A 391 -33.51 -6.02 20.97
C ARG A 391 -33.39 -7.29 21.82
N PRO A 392 -32.45 -7.36 22.78
CA PRO A 392 -32.49 -8.41 23.78
C PRO A 392 -33.71 -8.19 24.66
N SER A 393 -34.52 -9.24 24.81
CA SER A 393 -35.54 -9.32 25.85
C SER A 393 -34.90 -9.10 27.22
N SER A 394 -35.54 -8.27 28.02
CA SER A 394 -35.18 -7.93 29.38
C SER A 394 -34.99 -9.16 30.27
N THR A 395 -33.78 -9.39 30.76
CA THR A 395 -33.47 -9.86 32.13
C THR A 395 -31.96 -9.89 32.32
N ALA A 396 -31.40 -8.85 32.96
CA ALA A 396 -30.07 -8.94 33.56
C ALA A 396 -30.10 -8.25 34.93
N SER A 397 -29.74 -9.05 35.93
CA SER A 397 -29.71 -8.76 37.35
C SER A 397 -28.73 -7.65 37.70
N ARG A 398 -29.15 -6.78 38.63
CA ARG A 398 -28.36 -5.71 39.24
C ARG A 398 -27.14 -6.29 39.97
N ILE A 399 -25.94 -5.90 39.55
CA ILE A 399 -24.75 -5.90 40.41
C ILE A 399 -24.45 -4.45 40.77
N LYS A 400 -24.62 -4.12 42.06
CA LYS A 400 -24.22 -2.84 42.66
C LYS A 400 -22.70 -2.81 42.78
N ILE A 401 -22.05 -1.82 42.18
CA ILE A 401 -20.69 -1.43 42.54
C ILE A 401 -20.79 -0.10 43.30
N THR A 402 -20.34 -0.13 44.55
CA THR A 402 -20.31 1.00 45.48
C THR A 402 -19.21 1.98 45.12
N SER A 403 -19.53 3.27 45.18
CA SER A 403 -18.60 4.39 45.06
C SER A 403 -17.64 4.45 46.25
N SER A 404 -16.34 4.49 45.98
CA SER A 404 -15.35 5.00 46.94
C SER A 404 -14.57 6.15 46.30
N SER A 405 -14.80 7.33 46.86
CA SER A 405 -14.02 8.54 46.60
C SER A 405 -12.63 8.39 47.23
N SER A 406 -11.57 8.49 46.44
CA SER A 406 -10.27 8.89 46.96
C SER A 406 -9.56 9.80 45.96
N THR A 407 -9.45 11.06 46.35
CA THR A 407 -8.62 12.09 45.75
C THR A 407 -7.17 11.64 45.85
N ARG A 408 -6.48 11.43 44.73
CA ARG A 408 -5.01 11.31 44.70
C ARG A 408 -4.44 12.29 43.68
N HIS A 409 -3.52 13.10 44.19
CA HIS A 409 -2.75 14.10 43.47
C HIS A 409 -2.08 13.54 42.22
N PHE A 410 -2.13 14.32 41.13
CA PHE A 410 -1.30 14.12 39.94
C PHE A 410 0.15 14.39 40.30
N ALA A 411 0.89 13.33 40.62
CA ALA A 411 2.35 13.34 40.54
C ALA A 411 2.75 13.18 39.07
N THR A 412 3.53 14.13 38.58
CA THR A 412 4.23 14.10 37.29
C THR A 412 5.01 12.79 37.13
N LYS A 413 4.47 11.85 36.32
CA LYS A 413 5.21 10.67 35.90
C LYS A 413 6.17 11.06 34.78
N THR A 414 7.44 11.11 35.15
CA THR A 414 8.62 10.97 34.30
C THR A 414 8.43 9.96 33.17
N LYS A 415 8.88 10.33 31.97
CA LYS A 415 9.03 9.49 30.77
C LYS A 415 9.42 8.06 31.16
N THR A 416 8.55 7.11 30.86
CA THR A 416 8.90 5.69 30.91
C THR A 416 9.89 5.40 29.78
N PRO A 417 11.01 4.70 30.01
CA PRO A 417 11.95 4.38 28.95
C PRO A 417 11.27 3.51 27.90
N ILE A 418 11.63 3.68 26.64
CA ILE A 418 11.30 2.76 25.54
C ILE A 418 11.76 1.36 25.96
N THR A 419 10.86 0.50 26.40
CA THR A 419 11.19 -0.90 26.69
C THR A 419 11.38 -1.60 25.34
N MET A 420 12.61 -2.03 25.04
CA MET A 420 12.89 -2.85 23.86
C MET A 420 11.93 -4.04 23.81
N SER A 421 11.35 -4.34 22.63
CA SER A 421 10.44 -5.48 22.46
C SER A 421 11.16 -6.77 22.83
N LYS A 422 10.60 -7.55 23.76
CA LYS A 422 11.17 -8.82 24.26
C LYS A 422 10.80 -10.01 23.35
N ASP A 423 10.85 -9.76 22.05
CA ASP A 423 10.39 -10.68 21.02
C ASP A 423 11.55 -11.51 20.48
N HIS A 424 11.22 -12.68 19.98
CA HIS A 424 12.17 -13.66 19.45
C HIS A 424 11.70 -14.17 18.09
N ILE A 425 12.66 -14.57 17.26
CA ILE A 425 12.44 -15.24 15.98
C ILE A 425 13.00 -16.65 16.10
N LEU A 426 12.13 -17.65 15.93
CA LEU A 426 12.49 -19.04 15.68
C LEU A 426 12.49 -19.27 14.18
N THR A 427 13.59 -19.77 13.64
CA THR A 427 13.65 -20.31 12.27
C THR A 427 13.98 -21.78 12.32
N LEU A 428 13.38 -22.58 11.45
CA LEU A 428 13.70 -23.99 11.34
C LEU A 428 13.58 -24.53 9.92
N SER A 429 14.33 -25.59 9.64
CA SER A 429 14.16 -26.41 8.44
C SER A 429 14.39 -27.89 8.71
N CYS A 430 13.61 -28.77 8.07
CA CYS A 430 13.67 -30.22 8.28
C CYS A 430 13.07 -30.99 7.09
N PRO A 431 13.24 -32.32 7.00
CA PRO A 431 12.45 -33.14 6.07
C PRO A 431 10.94 -33.00 6.35
N ASP A 432 10.16 -32.85 5.29
CA ASP A 432 8.71 -32.62 5.43
C ASP A 432 7.99 -33.87 5.94
N LYS A 433 7.10 -33.69 6.92
CA LYS A 433 6.21 -34.72 7.47
C LYS A 433 5.03 -34.10 8.21
N SER A 434 3.95 -34.88 8.33
CA SER A 434 2.78 -34.46 9.11
C SER A 434 3.14 -34.19 10.58
N GLY A 435 2.54 -33.12 11.14
CA GLY A 435 2.63 -32.79 12.56
C GLY A 435 3.76 -31.83 12.96
N ILE A 436 4.63 -31.38 12.04
CA ILE A 436 5.73 -30.44 12.36
C ILE A 436 5.20 -29.16 13.03
N VAL A 437 4.22 -28.52 12.40
CA VAL A 437 3.62 -27.26 12.89
C VAL A 437 3.08 -27.44 14.30
N HIS A 438 2.26 -28.49 14.50
CA HIS A 438 1.67 -28.81 15.79
C HIS A 438 2.73 -29.05 16.85
N ALA A 439 3.79 -29.80 16.54
CA ALA A 439 4.87 -30.07 17.48
C ALA A 439 5.62 -28.80 17.88
N VAL A 440 5.94 -27.93 16.92
CA VAL A 440 6.62 -26.65 17.17
C VAL A 440 5.74 -25.71 18.00
N THR A 441 4.49 -25.48 17.58
CA THR A 441 3.57 -24.59 18.32
C THR A 441 3.18 -25.19 19.67
N GLY A 442 3.17 -26.51 19.79
CA GLY A 442 2.90 -27.23 21.04
C GLY A 442 4.00 -27.03 22.07
N VAL A 443 5.28 -27.03 21.66
CA VAL A 443 6.39 -26.66 22.54
C VAL A 443 6.23 -25.20 23.00
N LEU A 444 6.01 -24.26 22.08
CA LEU A 444 5.82 -22.85 22.44
C LEU A 444 4.66 -22.67 23.43
N ALA A 445 3.51 -23.29 23.18
CA ALA A 445 2.35 -23.22 24.05
C ALA A 445 2.59 -23.84 25.45
N LYS A 446 3.30 -24.96 25.54
CA LYS A 446 3.66 -25.60 26.83
C LYS A 446 4.57 -24.74 27.70
N HIS A 447 5.29 -23.81 27.09
CA HIS A 447 6.20 -22.89 27.76
C HIS A 447 5.66 -21.46 27.80
N ASP A 448 4.34 -21.28 27.69
CA ASP A 448 3.64 -20.00 27.80
C ASP A 448 4.12 -18.93 26.80
N MET A 449 4.62 -19.35 25.63
CA MET A 449 5.05 -18.44 24.56
C MET A 449 3.88 -18.12 23.63
N THR A 450 3.66 -16.83 23.34
CA THR A 450 2.65 -16.38 22.38
C THR A 450 3.28 -16.23 21.00
N VAL A 451 2.69 -16.88 20.00
CA VAL A 451 3.04 -16.69 18.59
C VAL A 451 2.39 -15.39 18.10
N LEU A 452 3.21 -14.50 17.52
CA LEU A 452 2.80 -13.18 17.01
C LEU A 452 2.69 -13.17 15.48
N ASP A 453 3.61 -13.86 14.80
CA ASP A 453 3.59 -14.08 13.36
C ASP A 453 4.19 -15.47 13.06
N LEU A 454 3.65 -16.17 12.07
CA LEU A 454 4.07 -17.53 11.72
C LEU A 454 3.92 -17.74 10.23
N GLN A 455 5.01 -18.12 9.58
CA GLN A 455 5.04 -18.50 8.17
C GLN A 455 5.67 -19.88 8.04
N GLN A 456 5.15 -20.67 7.09
CA GLN A 456 5.67 -21.98 6.75
C GLN A 456 5.68 -22.19 5.25
N PHE A 457 6.54 -23.09 4.79
CA PHE A 457 6.58 -23.54 3.42
C PHE A 457 7.08 -24.98 3.33
N SER A 458 6.36 -25.82 2.59
CA SER A 458 6.80 -27.16 2.19
C SER A 458 7.27 -27.10 0.74
N ASP A 459 8.53 -27.44 0.49
CA ASP A 459 9.03 -27.69 -0.86
C ASP A 459 8.71 -29.15 -1.25
N PRO A 460 7.76 -29.38 -2.18
CA PRO A 460 7.41 -30.75 -2.60
C PRO A 460 8.52 -31.42 -3.41
N ASP A 461 9.39 -30.67 -4.09
CA ASP A 461 10.44 -31.20 -4.95
C ASP A 461 11.61 -31.74 -4.12
N LEU A 462 12.02 -30.96 -3.11
CA LEU A 462 13.12 -31.30 -2.22
C LEU A 462 12.64 -32.00 -0.94
N THR A 463 11.32 -32.18 -0.77
CA THR A 463 10.69 -32.79 0.41
C THR A 463 11.18 -32.17 1.72
N LYS A 464 11.36 -30.84 1.71
CA LYS A 464 11.91 -30.06 2.82
C LYS A 464 10.90 -29.03 3.30
N PHE A 465 10.77 -28.91 4.62
CA PHE A 465 9.90 -27.98 5.30
C PHE A 465 10.71 -26.83 5.90
N PHE A 466 10.15 -25.63 5.85
CA PHE A 466 10.72 -24.41 6.41
C PHE A 466 9.66 -23.68 7.22
N MET A 467 10.06 -23.10 8.34
CA MET A 467 9.15 -22.31 9.17
C MET A 467 9.89 -21.19 9.88
N ARG A 468 9.23 -20.05 9.97
CA ARG A 468 9.66 -18.87 10.73
C ARG A 468 8.54 -18.46 11.67
N VAL A 469 8.85 -18.34 12.95
CA VAL A 469 7.92 -17.98 14.01
C VAL A 469 8.46 -16.78 14.75
N HIS A 470 7.73 -15.67 14.71
CA HIS A 470 7.95 -14.54 15.61
C HIS A 470 7.07 -14.76 16.84
N PHE A 471 7.69 -14.87 18.01
CA PHE A 471 6.99 -15.15 19.27
C PHE A 471 7.49 -14.24 20.40
N GLY A 472 6.67 -14.03 21.43
CA GLY A 472 6.96 -13.13 22.54
C GLY A 472 5.77 -13.01 23.50
N HIS A 473 5.79 -12.13 24.50
CA HIS A 473 6.95 -11.35 24.98
C HIS A 473 7.67 -12.15 26.08
N ALA A 474 8.94 -12.52 25.88
CA ALA A 474 9.69 -13.34 26.80
C ALA A 474 11.07 -12.74 27.09
N ASP A 475 11.44 -12.59 28.36
CA ASP A 475 12.76 -12.04 28.73
C ASP A 475 13.94 -12.98 28.43
N LYS A 476 13.69 -14.29 28.44
CA LYS A 476 14.71 -15.32 28.24
C LYS A 476 14.10 -16.52 27.53
N THR A 477 14.81 -17.07 26.54
CA THR A 477 14.41 -18.26 25.79
C THR A 477 15.16 -19.53 26.19
N LYS A 478 16.07 -19.46 27.17
CA LYS A 478 16.90 -20.62 27.57
C LYS A 478 16.09 -21.87 27.95
N HIS A 479 14.90 -21.69 28.52
CA HIS A 479 14.01 -22.80 28.88
C HIS A 479 13.40 -23.53 27.66
N LEU A 480 13.51 -22.95 26.47
CA LEU A 480 13.08 -23.55 25.19
C LEU A 480 14.18 -24.40 24.55
N GLU A 481 15.45 -24.24 24.94
CA GLU A 481 16.59 -24.94 24.31
C GLU A 481 16.45 -26.47 24.40
N GLU A 482 16.20 -27.01 25.59
CA GLU A 482 16.06 -28.46 25.79
C GLU A 482 14.88 -29.06 25.01
N PRO A 483 13.64 -28.53 25.11
CA PRO A 483 12.51 -29.00 24.31
C PRO A 483 12.73 -28.93 22.79
N PHE A 484 13.33 -27.84 22.28
CA PHE A 484 13.62 -27.74 20.85
C PHE A 484 14.78 -28.65 20.43
N ASN A 485 15.75 -28.94 21.30
CA ASN A 485 16.81 -29.92 21.03
C ASN A 485 16.27 -31.36 20.93
N GLU A 486 15.27 -31.72 21.74
CA GLU A 486 14.55 -32.99 21.60
C GLU A 486 13.77 -33.04 20.29
N LEU A 487 12.99 -31.99 20.01
CA LEU A 487 12.23 -31.89 18.76
C LEU A 487 13.14 -31.90 17.52
N ALA A 488 14.31 -31.28 17.61
CA ALA A 488 15.33 -31.27 16.57
C ALA A 488 15.81 -32.67 16.21
N LYS A 489 16.03 -33.53 17.22
CA LYS A 489 16.41 -34.94 17.01
C LYS A 489 15.28 -35.72 16.34
N ASP A 490 14.05 -35.55 16.81
CA ASP A 490 12.87 -36.29 16.31
C ASP A 490 12.46 -35.89 14.90
N LEU A 491 12.60 -34.61 14.56
CA LEU A 491 12.26 -34.08 13.25
C LEU A 491 13.45 -34.04 12.27
N LYS A 492 14.67 -34.34 12.72
CA LYS A 492 15.91 -34.04 11.98
C LYS A 492 15.93 -32.57 11.53
N MET A 493 15.61 -31.69 12.47
CA MET A 493 15.39 -30.27 12.24
C MET A 493 16.62 -29.46 12.66
N GLU A 494 17.04 -28.56 11.78
CA GLU A 494 17.93 -27.47 12.11
C GLU A 494 17.08 -26.28 12.54
N TYR A 495 17.40 -25.66 13.68
CA TYR A 495 16.67 -24.49 14.16
C TYR A 495 17.60 -23.47 14.80
N ASP A 496 17.12 -22.23 14.87
CA ASP A 496 17.78 -21.12 15.55
C ASP A 496 16.72 -20.25 16.23
N ILE A 497 17.02 -19.76 17.44
CA ILE A 497 16.16 -18.84 18.19
C ILE A 497 16.99 -17.62 18.54
N VAL A 498 16.64 -16.48 17.95
CA VAL A 498 17.33 -15.22 18.21
C VAL A 498 16.38 -14.16 18.74
N PRO A 499 16.84 -13.23 19.61
CA PRO A 499 16.07 -12.03 19.91
C PRO A 499 15.80 -11.25 18.62
N LYS A 500 14.57 -10.74 18.45
CA LYS A 500 14.22 -9.88 17.31
C LYS A 500 15.08 -8.61 17.25
N SER A 501 15.54 -8.14 18.40
CA SER A 501 16.45 -7.00 18.54
C SER A 501 17.90 -7.30 18.19
N HIS A 502 18.26 -8.57 17.95
CA HIS A 502 19.62 -8.94 17.56
C HIS A 502 19.99 -8.26 16.24
N LYS A 503 21.18 -7.64 16.21
CA LYS A 503 21.74 -7.00 15.02
C LYS A 503 22.91 -7.86 14.52
N PRO A 504 22.74 -8.57 13.39
CA PRO A 504 23.84 -9.28 12.77
C PRO A 504 24.97 -8.31 12.39
N ARG A 505 26.21 -8.78 12.51
CA ARG A 505 27.43 -8.02 12.21
C ARG A 505 27.83 -8.24 10.76
N VAL A 506 27.74 -7.18 9.94
CA VAL A 506 27.89 -7.23 8.49
C VAL A 506 29.14 -6.50 8.04
N MET A 507 30.11 -7.22 7.48
CA MET A 507 31.23 -6.61 6.77
C MET A 507 30.79 -6.18 5.38
N ILE A 508 31.01 -4.93 5.02
CA ILE A 508 30.73 -4.44 3.66
C ILE A 508 32.04 -4.34 2.88
N MET A 509 32.08 -4.99 1.72
CA MET A 509 33.17 -4.89 0.76
C MET A 509 32.77 -4.02 -0.43
N VAL A 510 33.61 -3.07 -0.82
CA VAL A 510 33.35 -2.12 -1.91
C VAL A 510 34.58 -1.98 -2.81
N SER A 511 34.39 -1.60 -4.08
CA SER A 511 35.49 -1.17 -4.96
C SER A 511 35.39 0.33 -5.25
N LYS A 512 35.33 0.77 -6.51
CA LYS A 512 35.25 2.20 -6.88
C LYS A 512 33.83 2.74 -7.04
N ILE A 513 32.83 1.85 -7.05
CA ILE A 513 31.43 2.20 -7.27
C ILE A 513 30.72 2.13 -5.92
N GLY A 514 30.23 3.26 -5.42
CA GLY A 514 29.82 3.41 -4.01
C GLY A 514 28.33 3.57 -3.75
N HIS A 515 27.45 3.52 -4.76
CA HIS A 515 26.02 3.78 -4.55
C HIS A 515 25.38 2.77 -3.56
N CYS A 516 25.69 1.48 -3.70
CA CYS A 516 25.24 0.46 -2.76
C CYS A 516 25.80 0.67 -1.34
N LEU A 517 27.09 1.00 -1.21
CA LEU A 517 27.69 1.28 0.10
C LEU A 517 26.97 2.45 0.79
N ASN A 518 26.77 3.56 0.06
CA ASN A 518 26.12 4.74 0.61
C ASN A 518 24.68 4.47 1.06
N ASP A 519 23.90 3.75 0.25
CA ASP A 519 22.52 3.37 0.58
C ASP A 519 22.46 2.47 1.82
N LEU A 520 23.32 1.45 1.91
CA LEU A 520 23.37 0.56 3.08
C LEU A 520 23.76 1.29 4.36
N LEU A 521 24.76 2.18 4.30
CA LEU A 521 25.18 2.99 5.46
C LEU A 521 24.06 3.91 5.95
N PHE A 522 23.39 4.59 5.02
CA PHE A 522 22.25 5.46 5.33
C PHE A 522 21.11 4.67 6.00
N ARG A 523 20.74 3.52 5.46
CA ARG A 523 19.66 2.67 6.00
C ARG A 523 20.00 2.08 7.37
N ALA A 524 21.25 1.67 7.59
CA ALA A 524 21.70 1.20 8.89
C ALA A 524 21.65 2.33 9.94
N LYS A 525 22.15 3.53 9.59
CA LYS A 525 22.15 4.70 10.48
C LYS A 525 20.73 5.16 10.85
N THR A 526 19.80 5.12 9.90
CA THR A 526 18.39 5.50 10.08
C THR A 526 17.52 4.37 10.64
N GLN A 527 18.11 3.24 11.04
CA GLN A 527 17.42 2.06 11.59
C GLN A 527 16.40 1.40 10.63
N GLN A 528 16.47 1.70 9.33
CA GLN A 528 15.71 0.98 8.31
C GLN A 528 16.25 -0.43 8.06
N LEU A 529 17.51 -0.67 8.43
CA LEU A 529 18.19 -1.95 8.33
C LEU A 529 18.76 -2.33 9.70
N ASN A 530 18.29 -3.43 10.28
CA ASN A 530 18.65 -3.85 11.64
C ASN A 530 19.96 -4.66 11.67
N ILE A 531 21.07 -4.01 11.32
CA ILE A 531 22.41 -4.60 11.29
C ILE A 531 23.41 -3.73 12.05
N ASP A 532 24.57 -4.32 12.37
CA ASP A 532 25.76 -3.61 12.81
C ASP A 532 26.84 -3.72 11.71
N ILE A 533 27.55 -2.65 11.41
CA ILE A 533 28.59 -2.62 10.36
C ILE A 533 29.93 -2.38 11.04
N PRO A 534 30.63 -3.43 11.48
CA PRO A 534 31.84 -3.26 12.28
C PRO A 534 33.07 -2.86 11.46
N VAL A 535 33.07 -3.14 10.15
CA VAL A 535 34.21 -2.88 9.27
C VAL A 535 33.79 -2.79 7.81
N ILE A 536 34.41 -1.86 7.08
CA ILE A 536 34.34 -1.74 5.63
C ILE A 536 35.70 -2.12 5.05
N VAL A 537 35.72 -2.97 4.03
CA VAL A 537 36.94 -3.38 3.33
C VAL A 537 36.86 -2.92 1.87
N SER A 538 37.95 -2.40 1.33
CA SER A 538 38.02 -2.02 -0.07
C SER A 538 39.39 -2.32 -0.65
N ASN A 539 39.42 -2.66 -1.94
CA ASN A 539 40.67 -2.74 -2.70
C ASN A 539 41.19 -1.36 -3.17
N HIS A 540 40.45 -0.29 -2.88
CA HIS A 540 40.78 1.10 -3.19
C HIS A 540 40.50 2.06 -2.02
N PRO A 541 41.19 3.22 -1.91
CA PRO A 541 41.00 4.15 -0.80
C PRO A 541 39.77 5.06 -0.95
N ASP A 542 39.06 5.03 -2.09
CA ASP A 542 38.05 6.01 -2.53
C ASP A 542 36.96 6.33 -1.47
N PHE A 543 36.51 5.33 -0.71
CA PHE A 543 35.41 5.48 0.26
C PHE A 543 35.85 5.55 1.73
N GLU A 544 37.15 5.67 2.01
CA GLU A 544 37.65 5.91 3.37
C GLU A 544 37.05 7.18 4.01
N PRO A 545 36.94 8.33 3.30
CA PRO A 545 36.31 9.52 3.87
C PRO A 545 34.84 9.30 4.23
N LEU A 546 34.10 8.54 3.43
CA LEU A 546 32.69 8.23 3.68
C LEU A 546 32.55 7.34 4.93
N ALA A 547 33.34 6.26 5.02
CA ALA A 547 33.35 5.37 6.19
C ALA A 547 33.61 6.14 7.50
N LYS A 548 34.55 7.09 7.45
CA LYS A 548 34.85 7.97 8.59
C LYS A 548 33.65 8.82 9.04
N THR A 549 32.79 9.30 8.14
CA THR A 549 31.58 10.06 8.52
C THR A 549 30.54 9.24 9.27
N TYR A 550 30.59 7.91 9.14
CA TYR A 550 29.71 6.98 9.86
C TYR A 550 30.41 6.34 11.08
N ASP A 551 31.64 6.75 11.40
CA ASP A 551 32.48 6.20 12.47
C ASP A 551 32.74 4.69 12.33
N ILE A 552 32.92 4.20 11.10
CA ILE A 552 33.17 2.78 10.81
C ILE A 552 34.62 2.58 10.37
N PRO A 553 35.36 1.60 10.96
CA PRO A 553 36.69 1.23 10.51
C PRO A 553 36.75 0.88 9.02
N PHE A 554 37.71 1.45 8.30
CA PHE A 554 37.93 1.22 6.88
C PHE A 554 39.32 0.58 6.66
N HIS A 555 39.36 -0.56 5.98
CA HIS A 555 40.60 -1.24 5.62
C HIS A 555 40.80 -1.21 4.11
N HIS A 556 41.82 -0.45 3.68
CA HIS A 556 42.31 -0.50 2.32
C HIS A 556 43.25 -1.69 2.13
N LEU A 557 42.78 -2.72 1.43
CA LEU A 557 43.54 -3.93 1.11
C LEU A 557 43.75 -4.04 -0.41
N PRO A 558 44.80 -3.41 -0.98
CA PRO A 558 45.07 -3.47 -2.41
C PRO A 558 45.37 -4.90 -2.87
N VAL A 559 45.01 -5.22 -4.12
CA VAL A 559 45.19 -6.58 -4.67
C VAL A 559 45.62 -6.56 -6.13
N ASN A 560 46.50 -7.50 -6.47
CA ASN A 560 46.87 -7.86 -7.83
C ASN A 560 46.85 -9.40 -7.97
N LYS A 561 47.28 -9.93 -9.12
CA LYS A 561 47.25 -11.37 -9.37
C LYS A 561 48.11 -12.20 -8.38
N ASP A 562 49.22 -11.63 -7.91
CA ASP A 562 50.18 -12.33 -7.05
C ASP A 562 49.82 -12.19 -5.56
N THR A 563 49.12 -11.12 -5.17
CA THR A 563 48.81 -10.82 -3.75
C THR A 563 47.41 -11.25 -3.31
N LYS A 564 46.61 -11.87 -4.19
CA LYS A 564 45.21 -12.24 -3.90
C LYS A 564 45.06 -13.13 -2.67
N THR A 565 45.87 -14.16 -2.54
CA THR A 565 45.82 -15.09 -1.41
C THR A 565 46.10 -14.38 -0.08
N GLU A 566 47.09 -13.48 -0.06
CA GLU A 566 47.44 -12.69 1.14
C GLU A 566 46.32 -11.70 1.50
N GLN A 567 45.71 -11.05 0.50
CA GLN A 567 44.59 -10.14 0.69
C GLN A 567 43.38 -10.86 1.29
N GLU A 568 42.99 -12.02 0.72
CA GLU A 568 41.85 -12.78 1.21
C GLU A 568 42.10 -13.41 2.60
N THR A 569 43.35 -13.74 2.92
CA THR A 569 43.74 -14.16 4.28
C THR A 569 43.45 -13.05 5.28
N LYS A 570 43.84 -11.80 4.97
CA LYS A 570 43.53 -10.63 5.82
C LYS A 570 42.03 -10.35 5.94
N ILE A 571 41.26 -10.58 4.87
CA ILE A 571 39.79 -10.48 4.92
C ILE A 571 39.23 -11.48 5.95
N LEU A 572 39.70 -12.73 5.93
CA LEU A 572 39.29 -13.75 6.89
C LEU A 572 39.73 -13.46 8.32
N GLU A 573 40.89 -12.82 8.50
CA GLU A 573 41.34 -12.32 9.81
C GLU A 573 40.37 -11.25 10.33
N LEU A 574 40.03 -10.25 9.51
CA LEU A 574 39.08 -9.20 9.87
C LEU A 574 37.68 -9.75 10.18
N VAL A 575 37.23 -10.77 9.44
CA VAL A 575 35.97 -11.48 9.71
C VAL A 575 35.97 -12.06 11.13
N LYS A 576 37.06 -12.72 11.52
CA LYS A 576 37.21 -13.31 12.86
C LYS A 576 37.33 -12.24 13.94
N GLU A 577 38.19 -11.25 13.75
CA GLU A 577 38.43 -10.16 14.71
C GLU A 577 37.15 -9.37 15.02
N ASN A 578 36.32 -9.15 14.00
CA ASN A 578 35.10 -8.35 14.13
C ASN A 578 33.85 -9.20 14.38
N ASN A 579 33.96 -10.52 14.53
CA ASN A 579 32.84 -11.46 14.68
C ASN A 579 31.76 -11.27 13.60
N VAL A 580 32.17 -11.28 12.33
CA VAL A 580 31.28 -11.00 11.20
C VAL A 580 30.39 -12.20 10.90
N ASP A 581 29.08 -11.95 10.84
CA ASP A 581 28.05 -12.93 10.51
C ASP A 581 27.82 -13.05 8.99
N LEU A 582 28.01 -11.94 8.27
CA LEU A 582 27.78 -11.84 6.83
C LEU A 582 28.76 -10.88 6.15
N ILE A 583 29.26 -11.28 4.98
CA ILE A 583 29.95 -10.39 4.05
C ILE A 583 28.96 -9.91 2.98
N VAL A 584 28.93 -8.61 2.72
CA VAL A 584 28.15 -8.01 1.63
C VAL A 584 29.09 -7.40 0.60
N LEU A 585 29.00 -7.88 -0.64
CA LEU A 585 29.74 -7.33 -1.78
C LEU A 585 28.92 -6.18 -2.39
N ALA A 586 29.10 -4.98 -1.86
CA ALA A 586 28.48 -3.76 -2.37
C ALA A 586 29.24 -3.27 -3.62
N ARG A 587 29.04 -3.98 -4.75
CA ARG A 587 29.80 -3.77 -6.00
C ARG A 587 31.31 -3.91 -5.81
N TYR A 588 31.71 -4.92 -5.05
CA TYR A 588 33.11 -5.37 -4.99
C TYR A 588 33.46 -6.11 -6.28
N MET A 589 34.42 -5.59 -7.04
CA MET A 589 34.66 -6.02 -8.43
C MET A 589 35.71 -7.14 -8.57
N GLN A 590 36.28 -7.63 -7.47
CA GLN A 590 37.21 -8.76 -7.52
C GLN A 590 36.44 -10.07 -7.35
N VAL A 591 36.73 -11.02 -8.25
CA VAL A 591 36.24 -12.40 -8.12
C VAL A 591 36.84 -13.02 -6.86
N LEU A 592 36.04 -13.57 -5.96
CA LEU A 592 36.53 -14.23 -4.74
C LEU A 592 37.13 -15.60 -5.09
N SER A 593 38.16 -16.04 -4.35
CA SER A 593 38.68 -17.40 -4.52
C SER A 593 37.71 -18.46 -3.98
N PRO A 594 37.79 -19.71 -4.48
CA PRO A 594 37.06 -20.83 -3.90
C PRO A 594 37.30 -21.01 -2.40
N THR A 595 38.50 -20.69 -1.91
CA THR A 595 38.86 -20.79 -0.49
C THR A 595 38.04 -19.83 0.36
N LEU A 596 37.93 -18.56 -0.05
CA LEU A 596 37.11 -17.56 0.65
C LEU A 596 35.62 -17.91 0.57
N CYS A 597 35.13 -18.30 -0.61
CA CYS A 597 33.74 -18.73 -0.78
C CYS A 597 33.39 -19.94 0.12
N SER A 598 34.30 -20.91 0.24
CA SER A 598 34.09 -22.08 1.10
C SER A 598 34.12 -21.73 2.59
N ALA A 599 35.02 -20.83 3.01
CA ALA A 599 35.14 -20.41 4.40
C ALA A 599 33.89 -19.64 4.89
N MET A 600 33.23 -18.91 3.99
CA MET A 600 32.03 -18.11 4.27
C MET A 600 30.81 -18.62 3.48
N SER A 601 30.71 -19.93 3.27
CA SER A 601 29.62 -20.54 2.51
C SER A 601 28.26 -20.19 3.12
N GLY A 602 27.32 -19.71 2.29
CA GLY A 602 26.01 -19.22 2.71
C GLY A 602 26.03 -17.91 3.52
N LYS A 603 27.20 -17.25 3.63
CA LYS A 603 27.42 -16.02 4.42
C LYS A 603 28.05 -14.89 3.62
N ILE A 604 27.91 -14.93 2.29
CA ILE A 604 28.30 -13.84 1.40
C ILE A 604 27.11 -13.52 0.49
N ILE A 605 26.64 -12.26 0.52
CA ILE A 605 25.63 -11.75 -0.42
C ILE A 605 26.31 -10.83 -1.44
N ASN A 606 26.04 -11.06 -2.72
CA ASN A 606 26.49 -10.21 -3.81
C ASN A 606 25.32 -9.50 -4.48
N ILE A 607 25.60 -8.34 -5.06
CA ILE A 607 24.69 -7.66 -6.00
C ILE A 607 25.24 -7.76 -7.41
N HIS A 608 24.47 -8.40 -8.28
CA HIS A 608 24.75 -8.46 -9.70
C HIS A 608 23.85 -7.45 -10.43
N HIS A 609 24.46 -6.66 -11.29
CA HIS A 609 23.90 -5.48 -11.97
C HIS A 609 22.96 -5.81 -13.15
N SER A 610 22.65 -7.10 -13.34
CA SER A 610 21.81 -7.60 -14.42
C SER A 610 20.74 -8.52 -13.85
N PHE A 611 19.66 -8.67 -14.60
CA PHE A 611 18.66 -9.67 -14.34
C PHE A 611 19.18 -11.03 -14.81
N LEU A 612 19.84 -11.76 -13.90
CA LEU A 612 20.33 -13.11 -14.18
C LEU A 612 19.17 -13.98 -14.71
N PRO A 613 19.37 -14.74 -15.81
CA PRO A 613 20.66 -15.10 -16.42
C PRO A 613 21.17 -14.19 -17.58
N SER A 614 20.56 -13.02 -17.81
CA SER A 614 20.89 -12.17 -18.98
C SER A 614 22.10 -11.25 -18.74
N PHE A 615 22.97 -11.07 -19.75
CA PHE A 615 24.13 -10.15 -19.76
C PHE A 615 25.26 -10.43 -18.74
N LYS A 616 25.88 -11.61 -18.81
CA LYS A 616 27.13 -11.92 -18.07
C LYS A 616 28.34 -11.15 -18.64
N GLY A 617 29.27 -10.71 -17.79
CA GLY A 617 30.57 -10.15 -18.21
C GLY A 617 30.76 -8.64 -18.00
N ALA A 618 31.72 -8.03 -18.69
CA ALA A 618 32.13 -6.63 -18.48
C ALA A 618 31.21 -5.61 -19.19
N LYS A 619 31.02 -4.43 -18.58
CA LYS A 619 30.18 -3.32 -19.08
C LYS A 619 28.74 -3.72 -19.48
N PRO A 620 28.01 -4.40 -18.59
CA PRO A 620 26.62 -4.85 -18.78
C PRO A 620 25.66 -3.77 -19.29
N TYR A 621 25.74 -2.56 -18.73
CA TYR A 621 24.86 -1.45 -19.08
C TYR A 621 25.14 -0.89 -20.47
N HIS A 622 26.38 -0.98 -20.95
CA HIS A 622 26.68 -0.62 -22.34
C HIS A 622 26.13 -1.69 -23.29
N GLN A 623 26.28 -2.97 -22.95
CA GLN A 623 25.67 -4.05 -23.73
C GLN A 623 24.14 -3.93 -23.77
N ALA A 624 23.52 -3.57 -22.64
CA ALA A 624 22.09 -3.32 -22.53
C ALA A 624 21.64 -2.12 -23.39
N TYR A 625 22.40 -1.03 -23.36
CA TYR A 625 22.18 0.15 -24.19
C TYR A 625 22.30 -0.18 -25.69
N ASP A 626 23.39 -0.82 -26.11
CA ASP A 626 23.63 -1.23 -27.51
C ASP A 626 22.56 -2.21 -28.01
N ARG A 627 22.04 -3.06 -27.11
CA ARG A 627 20.97 -4.01 -27.42
C ARG A 627 19.58 -3.37 -27.44
N GLY A 628 19.45 -2.13 -26.98
CA GLY A 628 18.20 -1.37 -26.94
C GLY A 628 17.17 -1.95 -25.97
N VAL A 629 17.61 -2.54 -24.86
CA VAL A 629 16.72 -3.17 -23.88
C VAL A 629 15.66 -2.17 -23.39
N LYS A 630 14.50 -2.68 -22.97
CA LYS A 630 13.42 -1.87 -22.39
C LYS A 630 13.25 -2.07 -20.89
N ILE A 631 14.09 -2.94 -20.33
CA ILE A 631 14.11 -3.32 -18.94
C ILE A 631 15.58 -3.53 -18.56
N THR A 632 15.98 -2.93 -17.44
CA THR A 632 17.21 -3.24 -16.73
C THR A 632 16.85 -3.84 -15.37
N GLY A 633 17.77 -4.51 -14.70
CA GLY A 633 17.46 -5.14 -13.42
C GLY A 633 18.69 -5.49 -12.63
N ALA A 634 18.49 -5.89 -11.39
CA ALA A 634 19.56 -6.38 -10.52
C ALA A 634 19.10 -7.60 -9.75
N THR A 635 20.08 -8.44 -9.40
CA THR A 635 19.87 -9.69 -8.66
C THR A 635 20.79 -9.71 -7.45
N ALA A 636 20.22 -9.80 -6.25
CA ALA A 636 20.96 -10.15 -5.05
C ALA A 636 20.92 -11.66 -4.84
N HIS A 637 22.08 -12.25 -4.60
CA HIS A 637 22.22 -13.70 -4.46
C HIS A 637 23.34 -14.05 -3.47
N PHE A 638 23.29 -15.26 -2.92
CA PHE A 638 24.43 -15.79 -2.17
C PHE A 638 25.58 -16.10 -3.12
N VAL A 639 26.83 -15.91 -2.68
CA VAL A 639 28.01 -16.30 -3.46
C VAL A 639 28.31 -17.78 -3.25
N THR A 640 28.62 -18.46 -4.34
CA THR A 640 29.14 -19.84 -4.37
C THR A 640 30.49 -19.88 -5.07
N ALA A 641 31.07 -21.07 -5.24
CA ALA A 641 32.28 -21.23 -6.05
C ALA A 641 32.04 -20.94 -7.54
N ASP A 642 30.79 -21.08 -8.00
CA ASP A 642 30.37 -20.80 -9.37
C ASP A 642 30.00 -19.31 -9.49
N LEU A 643 30.72 -18.60 -10.35
CA LEU A 643 30.61 -17.14 -10.49
C LEU A 643 29.20 -16.73 -10.96
N ASP A 644 28.55 -15.85 -10.18
CA ASP A 644 27.20 -15.31 -10.45
C ASP A 644 26.08 -16.37 -10.59
N GLU A 645 26.24 -17.56 -10.00
CA GLU A 645 25.27 -18.67 -10.12
C GLU A 645 24.74 -19.17 -8.76
N GLY A 646 25.00 -18.43 -7.69
CA GLY A 646 24.53 -18.81 -6.37
C GLY A 646 23.03 -18.54 -6.14
N PRO A 647 22.44 -19.10 -5.06
CA PRO A 647 21.02 -18.99 -4.79
C PRO A 647 20.52 -17.55 -4.71
N ILE A 648 19.54 -17.21 -5.56
CA ILE A 648 18.94 -15.88 -5.66
C ILE A 648 18.12 -15.58 -4.40
N ILE A 649 18.25 -14.36 -3.86
CA ILE A 649 17.50 -13.87 -2.70
C ILE A 649 16.42 -12.88 -3.13
N GLU A 650 16.75 -11.93 -4.01
CA GLU A 650 15.86 -10.85 -4.43
C GLU A 650 16.21 -10.38 -5.85
N GLN A 651 15.20 -9.99 -6.62
CA GLN A 651 15.38 -9.42 -7.95
C GLN A 651 14.39 -8.28 -8.18
N ARG A 652 14.85 -7.21 -8.79
CA ARG A 652 13.97 -6.14 -9.27
C ARG A 652 14.39 -5.69 -10.66
N VAL A 653 13.43 -5.06 -11.33
CA VAL A 653 13.60 -4.51 -12.66
C VAL A 653 13.12 -3.06 -12.67
N ALA A 654 13.73 -2.26 -13.53
CA ALA A 654 13.29 -0.93 -13.90
C ALA A 654 13.11 -0.85 -15.41
N ARG A 655 12.14 -0.06 -15.86
CA ARG A 655 12.00 0.24 -17.29
C ARG A 655 13.09 1.24 -17.69
N VAL A 656 13.64 1.00 -18.87
CA VAL A 656 14.52 1.94 -19.56
C VAL A 656 13.98 2.10 -20.98
N ASP A 657 14.23 3.23 -21.63
CA ASP A 657 13.71 3.47 -22.98
C ASP A 657 14.78 4.02 -23.93
N HIS A 658 14.36 4.29 -25.16
CA HIS A 658 15.26 4.72 -26.24
C HIS A 658 15.71 6.18 -26.13
N SER A 659 15.13 6.96 -25.21
CA SER A 659 15.55 8.34 -24.93
C SER A 659 16.71 8.40 -23.94
N MET A 660 16.86 7.36 -23.10
CA MET A 660 17.94 7.29 -22.10
C MET A 660 19.29 7.07 -22.77
N SER A 661 20.25 7.90 -22.42
CA SER A 661 21.66 7.69 -22.72
C SER A 661 22.24 6.51 -21.94
N ALA A 662 23.41 6.01 -22.37
CA ALA A 662 24.13 4.96 -21.64
C ALA A 662 24.47 5.36 -20.19
N LYS A 663 24.63 6.66 -19.91
CA LYS A 663 24.85 7.16 -18.55
C LYS A 663 23.59 7.07 -17.70
N GLU A 664 22.45 7.53 -18.21
CA GLU A 664 21.16 7.44 -17.50
C GLU A 664 20.77 5.98 -17.22
N LEU A 665 21.11 5.06 -18.13
CA LEU A 665 20.91 3.62 -17.92
C LEU A 665 21.79 3.08 -16.78
N VAL A 666 23.04 3.56 -16.65
CA VAL A 666 23.91 3.24 -15.52
C VAL A 666 23.35 3.80 -14.21
N ASP A 667 22.87 5.05 -14.21
CA ASP A 667 22.30 5.70 -13.04
C ASP A 667 21.04 4.95 -12.55
N GLU A 668 20.15 4.58 -13.46
CA GLU A 668 18.96 3.78 -13.13
C GLU A 668 19.33 2.36 -12.67
N GLY A 669 20.32 1.75 -13.31
CA GLY A 669 20.88 0.48 -12.87
C GLY A 669 21.41 0.53 -11.43
N SER A 670 22.16 1.58 -11.09
CA SER A 670 22.64 1.83 -9.72
C SER A 670 21.50 1.97 -8.71
N ASN A 671 20.39 2.63 -9.08
CA ASN A 671 19.21 2.74 -8.22
C ASN A 671 18.60 1.37 -7.92
N VAL A 672 18.40 0.54 -8.96
CA VAL A 672 17.82 -0.81 -8.81
C VAL A 672 18.73 -1.70 -7.97
N GLU A 673 20.05 -1.65 -8.19
CA GLU A 673 21.01 -2.42 -7.41
C GLU A 673 20.98 -2.09 -5.91
N SER A 674 20.97 -0.80 -5.56
CA SER A 674 20.88 -0.37 -4.16
C SER A 674 19.61 -0.92 -3.49
N GLN A 675 18.46 -0.79 -4.17
CA GLN A 675 17.18 -1.27 -3.65
C GLN A 675 17.15 -2.80 -3.47
N VAL A 676 17.66 -3.55 -4.45
CA VAL A 676 17.70 -5.02 -4.42
C VAL A 676 18.62 -5.51 -3.31
N LEU A 677 19.83 -4.95 -3.21
CA LEU A 677 20.78 -5.35 -2.18
C LEU A 677 20.27 -5.02 -0.76
N ALA A 678 19.69 -3.84 -0.57
CA ALA A 678 19.10 -3.44 0.71
C ALA A 678 17.94 -4.35 1.11
N ALA A 679 17.07 -4.72 0.17
CA ALA A 679 15.97 -5.65 0.42
C ALA A 679 16.47 -7.05 0.80
N ALA A 680 17.42 -7.62 0.03
CA ALA A 680 18.02 -8.91 0.33
C ALA A 680 18.69 -8.93 1.72
N LEU A 681 19.43 -7.87 2.06
CA LEU A 681 20.08 -7.74 3.35
C LEU A 681 19.07 -7.59 4.49
N LYS A 682 17.96 -6.86 4.26
CA LYS A 682 16.87 -6.76 5.22
C LYS A 682 16.25 -8.12 5.50
N TRP A 683 15.84 -8.85 4.45
CA TRP A 683 15.28 -10.19 4.57
C TRP A 683 16.22 -11.14 5.29
N TRP A 684 17.51 -11.10 4.96
CA TRP A 684 18.50 -11.91 5.63
C TRP A 684 18.64 -11.55 7.13
N SER A 685 18.76 -10.26 7.45
CA SER A 685 18.91 -9.77 8.83
C SER A 685 17.71 -10.06 9.73
N GLU A 686 16.50 -10.10 9.15
CA GLU A 686 15.25 -10.42 9.84
C GLU A 686 14.95 -11.93 9.90
N LYS A 687 15.93 -12.77 9.56
CA LYS A 687 15.84 -14.24 9.55
C LYS A 687 14.69 -14.75 8.66
N ARG A 688 14.51 -14.13 7.49
CA ARG A 688 13.45 -14.47 6.52
C ARG A 688 13.94 -15.34 5.36
N VAL A 689 15.26 -15.47 5.18
CA VAL A 689 15.88 -16.17 4.04
C VAL A 689 16.39 -17.55 4.48
N PHE A 690 15.97 -18.59 3.77
CA PHE A 690 16.44 -19.97 3.97
C PHE A 690 17.10 -20.49 2.69
N LEU A 691 18.26 -21.13 2.83
CA LEU A 691 18.89 -21.85 1.73
C LEU A 691 18.14 -23.17 1.45
N ASN A 692 17.85 -23.41 0.18
CA ASN A 692 17.13 -24.59 -0.28
C ASN A 692 17.75 -25.15 -1.56
N GLY A 693 18.87 -25.87 -1.40
CA GLY A 693 19.70 -26.30 -2.51
C GLY A 693 20.24 -25.09 -3.29
N HIS A 694 19.93 -25.01 -4.58
CA HIS A 694 20.31 -23.90 -5.46
C HIS A 694 19.32 -22.73 -5.45
N LYS A 695 18.26 -22.78 -4.62
CA LYS A 695 17.24 -21.74 -4.48
C LYS A 695 17.23 -21.19 -3.05
N THR A 696 16.42 -20.16 -2.83
CA THR A 696 16.07 -19.70 -1.48
C THR A 696 14.57 -19.78 -1.26
N VAL A 697 14.17 -19.90 0.01
CA VAL A 697 12.82 -19.60 0.48
C VAL A 697 12.90 -18.28 1.22
N VAL A 698 12.08 -17.30 0.83
CA VAL A 698 12.06 -15.96 1.44
C VAL A 698 10.65 -15.68 1.97
N PHE A 699 10.52 -15.57 3.29
CA PHE A 699 9.28 -15.15 3.95
C PHE A 699 9.21 -13.61 3.97
N ASN A 700 8.65 -13.00 2.92
CA ASN A 700 8.67 -11.53 2.73
C ASN A 700 7.56 -10.76 3.47
#